data_AF-A0A2T5E5Z0-F1
#
_entry.id   AF-A0A2T5E5Z0-F1
#
_cell.length_a   1.000
_cell.length_b   1.000
_cell.length_c   1.000
_cell.angle_alpha   90.00
_cell.angle_beta   90.00
_cell.angle_gamma   90.00
#
_symmetry.space_group_name_H-M   'P 1'
#
loop_
_entity.id
_entity.type
_entity.pdbx_description
1 polymer ?
#
loop_
_entity_poly.entity_id
_entity_poly.type
_entity_poly.pdbx_seq_one_letter_code
_entity_poly.pdbx_strand_id
1 'polypeptide(L)'
;MKKLETFPKTAYQLMRETERELEDFLQSTFFDTKSLLLDDQVSKFEAELRGREEAKKEIDERINQYLEGIKSAPWAAIRGEGKTIHISIDSEWVFNHETGKNDILCYSYSVRIGDKSFSGVKHTDMAKLIKQCRDQGLSKEDEMDKRKQLAKKGYKNSFDKFIQELLIKAKARGFIEEWPEQTFIYAHFLRSDVASFEEFWKIGTSNKNHKNSLTVVQGTVTSGRGAYGIDLDSIGRSKYKIENTKFYSSSNNAFETKVRFVDTMLLSSKASLDEIGELVGFPKMTLPDNMIERMDELYCKDTSLFNRYSIRDADIALEYGLRMQKFALVDLREDIGLELNSLPSTLGNLGVSLFRHTCGSTAAMHDFLGYETRKKQYYHAKSNAIRNTYDISKTVSREYTDNLAVSALFGGCNFGAYFGVSEKGDYFDYDLSGAYTTSLVNSKKADYPNTFESKNIEDYLGDTMGFAYVRFKHPDGIRFPVMPCRTDLRGIYYPMEGETYVTSPELQLAHDIGCEIEILHGMVIPWVEGSTSMYKDFTTIIRKQRSKYKQEGNELYSGLWKLVGNSLYGKTLQGTSSHSKGFDLATGLSKNIPYSPVTNAHYGAYCTSYVRATMLEVIGKLCERYGDDIKIISATTDGWLCNATQEQLEQCLDGPLAQRFQQICTEVSGEDMMQLKHHAKQIISMKTRGQLTAELGDTKPICAKAGVKAPKGVDENEWMVELFLDRYPGQKVARKHLASARDQWLKEMDLVSIHTEQTLNLEYDFKRRPVNPRMVEVRHPKSGEMVEHLSFDTVPWNTVDEGLDARTYFDEWRVNNCLKTMEDWDNWMDFYKVRSYLKGTGVKYLEDGSEGIFKVQMLRAITQGKWGLPEAPKRAPRGHYDKMVAMFEADGIEGITKQDLANSKGRKLLESKLPVTPRMLPLLSWLVRKYPMVDMTLIFHPIEVDEAVLMLEDYNREHTEKLVA
;
A
#
# COMPACT_ATOMS: atom_id res chain seq x y z
N MET A 1 77.02 70.23 -26.71
CA MET A 1 78.31 70.66 -26.13
C MET A 1 79.09 69.43 -25.67
N LYS A 2 80.03 68.93 -26.48
CA LYS A 2 81.42 68.58 -26.13
C LYS A 2 81.94 67.58 -27.16
N LYS A 3 83.08 67.99 -27.73
CA LYS A 3 83.88 67.34 -28.75
C LYS A 3 84.36 65.97 -28.30
N LEU A 4 84.53 65.06 -29.25
CA LEU A 4 85.48 63.97 -29.15
C LEU A 4 86.47 64.07 -30.32
N GLU A 5 87.71 64.34 -29.96
CA GLU A 5 88.91 64.14 -30.78
C GLU A 5 89.10 62.65 -31.03
N THR A 6 89.33 62.28 -32.28
CA THR A 6 89.68 60.91 -32.70
C THR A 6 91.20 60.77 -32.76
N PHE A 7 91.76 59.92 -31.90
CA PHE A 7 93.11 59.36 -32.06
C PHE A 7 93.09 58.20 -33.07
N PRO A 8 94.19 57.96 -33.80
CA PRO A 8 94.22 57.02 -34.93
C PRO A 8 94.12 55.56 -34.48
N LYS A 9 93.26 54.80 -35.16
CA LYS A 9 93.01 53.39 -34.93
C LYS A 9 94.22 52.53 -35.33
N THR A 10 94.46 51.45 -34.59
CA THR A 10 95.52 50.46 -34.88
C THR A 10 95.14 49.53 -36.04
N ALA A 11 96.12 48.84 -36.65
CA ALA A 11 95.88 47.89 -37.76
C ALA A 11 94.85 46.78 -37.42
N TYR A 12 94.74 46.41 -36.14
CA TYR A 12 93.73 45.47 -35.66
C TYR A 12 92.30 46.06 -35.64
N GLN A 13 92.18 47.37 -35.41
CA GLN A 13 90.90 48.08 -35.43
C GLN A 13 90.41 48.38 -36.87
N LEU A 14 91.33 48.55 -37.83
CA LEU A 14 91.00 48.60 -39.26
C LEU A 14 90.52 47.25 -39.80
N MET A 15 91.18 46.13 -39.44
CA MET A 15 90.72 44.79 -39.84
C MET A 15 89.30 44.47 -39.35
N ARG A 16 88.95 44.89 -38.13
CA ARG A 16 87.61 44.70 -37.55
C ARG A 16 86.53 45.59 -38.16
N GLU A 17 86.89 46.73 -38.75
CA GLU A 17 85.97 47.57 -39.54
C GLU A 17 85.75 46.99 -40.93
N THR A 18 86.79 46.42 -41.56
CA THR A 18 86.67 45.75 -42.86
C THR A 18 85.87 44.45 -42.78
N GLU A 19 85.96 43.68 -41.68
CA GLU A 19 85.09 42.52 -41.44
C GLU A 19 83.62 42.93 -41.23
N ARG A 20 83.36 44.08 -40.57
CA ARG A 20 81.99 44.59 -40.33
C ARG A 20 81.33 45.16 -41.58
N GLU A 21 82.09 45.83 -42.44
CA GLU A 21 81.58 46.31 -43.74
C GLU A 21 81.27 45.15 -44.71
N LEU A 22 82.03 44.04 -44.63
CA LEU A 22 81.73 42.79 -45.34
C LEU A 22 80.49 42.09 -44.77
N GLU A 23 80.27 42.16 -43.46
CA GLU A 23 79.08 41.61 -42.78
C GLU A 23 77.81 42.43 -43.12
N ASP A 24 77.89 43.75 -43.18
CA ASP A 24 76.79 44.64 -43.59
C ASP A 24 76.48 44.57 -45.11
N PHE A 25 77.49 44.32 -45.95
CA PHE A 25 77.29 44.06 -47.38
C PHE A 25 76.62 42.69 -47.64
N LEU A 26 77.00 41.66 -46.86
CA LEU A 26 76.37 40.34 -46.93
C LEU A 26 74.93 40.34 -46.38
N GLN A 27 74.63 41.14 -45.34
CA GLN A 27 73.27 41.30 -44.80
C GLN A 27 72.34 42.10 -45.75
N SER A 28 72.83 43.11 -46.46
CA SER A 28 72.01 43.93 -47.38
C SER A 28 71.78 43.30 -48.77
N THR A 29 72.65 42.36 -49.20
CA THR A 29 72.52 41.73 -50.53
C THR A 29 71.65 40.46 -50.53
N PHE A 30 71.45 39.80 -49.37
CA PHE A 30 70.70 38.54 -49.27
C PHE A 30 69.37 38.58 -48.50
N PHE A 31 69.01 39.72 -47.89
CA PHE A 31 67.72 39.91 -47.22
C PHE A 31 67.06 41.20 -47.71
N ASP A 32 66.27 41.16 -48.80
CA ASP A 32 64.92 41.78 -48.84
C ASP A 32 64.13 41.51 -50.14
N THR A 33 63.82 40.24 -50.44
CA THR A 33 62.70 39.92 -51.38
C THR A 33 62.24 38.47 -51.33
N LYS A 34 62.90 37.60 -50.55
CA LYS A 34 62.50 36.20 -50.42
C LYS A 34 61.62 35.92 -49.21
N SER A 35 61.75 36.61 -48.07
CA SER A 35 60.90 36.34 -46.89
C SER A 35 59.45 36.80 -47.08
N LEU A 36 59.17 37.98 -47.63
CA LEU A 36 57.78 38.44 -47.83
C LEU A 36 57.01 37.62 -48.88
N LEU A 37 57.69 37.08 -49.90
CA LEU A 37 57.08 36.20 -50.91
C LEU A 37 56.97 34.75 -50.42
N LEU A 38 57.93 34.25 -49.64
CA LEU A 38 57.87 32.90 -49.09
C LEU A 38 56.90 32.82 -47.90
N ASP A 39 56.75 33.84 -47.06
CA ASP A 39 55.82 33.83 -45.92
C ASP A 39 54.35 34.04 -46.35
N ASP A 40 54.09 34.82 -47.42
CA ASP A 40 52.75 34.92 -48.03
C ASP A 40 52.42 33.66 -48.86
N GLN A 41 53.40 33.07 -49.57
CA GLN A 41 53.19 31.79 -50.27
C GLN A 41 53.07 30.62 -49.31
N VAL A 42 53.83 30.56 -48.21
CA VAL A 42 53.73 29.54 -47.17
C VAL A 42 52.46 29.75 -46.35
N SER A 43 52.06 30.98 -46.02
CA SER A 43 50.75 31.22 -45.37
C SER A 43 49.57 30.89 -46.28
N LYS A 44 49.64 31.20 -47.58
CA LYS A 44 48.62 30.78 -48.56
C LYS A 44 48.64 29.27 -48.79
N PHE A 45 49.82 28.64 -48.82
CA PHE A 45 49.96 27.19 -48.96
C PHE A 45 49.55 26.44 -47.70
N GLU A 46 49.77 26.99 -46.51
CA GLU A 46 49.28 26.47 -45.23
C GLU A 46 47.79 26.74 -45.01
N ALA A 47 47.24 27.82 -45.57
CA ALA A 47 45.80 28.06 -45.61
C ALA A 47 45.10 27.19 -46.66
N GLU A 48 45.73 26.92 -47.81
CA GLU A 48 45.28 25.92 -48.78
C GLU A 48 45.47 24.49 -48.26
N LEU A 49 46.53 24.20 -47.50
CA LEU A 49 46.73 22.91 -46.85
C LEU A 49 45.76 22.71 -45.70
N ARG A 50 45.49 23.74 -44.88
CA ARG A 50 44.41 23.69 -43.88
C ARG A 50 43.05 23.58 -44.54
N GLY A 51 42.77 24.34 -45.59
CA GLY A 51 41.53 24.23 -46.35
C GLY A 51 41.40 22.89 -47.08
N ARG A 52 42.49 22.30 -47.58
CA ARG A 52 42.51 20.95 -48.17
C ARG A 52 42.51 19.85 -47.11
N GLU A 53 43.09 20.04 -45.94
CA GLU A 53 43.05 19.08 -44.83
C GLU A 53 41.68 19.13 -44.16
N GLU A 54 41.07 20.30 -43.99
CA GLU A 54 39.70 20.46 -43.52
C GLU A 54 38.70 19.97 -44.56
N ALA A 55 38.87 20.31 -45.85
CA ALA A 55 38.04 19.75 -46.91
C ALA A 55 38.29 18.25 -47.10
N LYS A 56 39.51 17.75 -46.93
CA LYS A 56 39.83 16.31 -46.96
C LYS A 56 39.34 15.62 -45.71
N LYS A 57 39.29 16.27 -44.55
CA LYS A 57 38.72 15.73 -43.32
C LYS A 57 37.20 15.74 -43.37
N GLU A 58 36.58 16.75 -43.99
CA GLU A 58 35.15 16.80 -44.28
C GLU A 58 34.77 15.81 -45.39
N ILE A 59 35.61 15.65 -46.41
CA ILE A 59 35.46 14.64 -47.46
C ILE A 59 35.76 13.25 -46.90
N ASP A 60 36.74 13.05 -46.03
CA ASP A 60 37.05 11.77 -45.39
C ASP A 60 36.02 11.44 -44.30
N GLU A 61 35.43 12.42 -43.62
CA GLU A 61 34.26 12.22 -42.75
C GLU A 61 33.02 11.89 -43.57
N ARG A 62 32.78 12.58 -44.70
CA ARG A 62 31.69 12.23 -45.63
C ARG A 62 31.92 10.90 -46.32
N ILE A 63 33.15 10.56 -46.68
CA ILE A 63 33.55 9.29 -47.27
C ILE A 63 33.52 8.21 -46.19
N ASN A 64 33.89 8.47 -44.94
CA ASN A 64 33.74 7.52 -43.85
C ASN A 64 32.27 7.33 -43.46
N GLN A 65 31.44 8.36 -43.45
CA GLN A 65 29.98 8.25 -43.30
C GLN A 65 29.35 7.51 -44.49
N TYR A 66 29.84 7.76 -45.71
CA TYR A 66 29.41 7.06 -46.93
C TYR A 66 29.89 5.60 -46.93
N LEU A 67 31.13 5.33 -46.48
CA LEU A 67 31.72 4.00 -46.37
C LEU A 67 31.20 3.23 -45.16
N GLU A 68 30.80 3.86 -44.06
CA GLU A 68 30.03 3.26 -42.96
C GLU A 68 28.58 3.00 -43.39
N GLY A 69 28.00 3.90 -44.17
CA GLY A 69 26.73 3.68 -44.87
C GLY A 69 26.78 2.56 -45.93
N ILE A 70 27.96 2.22 -46.44
CA ILE A 70 28.20 1.10 -47.39
C ILE A 70 28.67 -0.18 -46.67
N LYS A 71 29.39 -0.07 -45.54
CA LYS A 71 29.83 -1.19 -44.68
C LYS A 71 28.70 -1.72 -43.80
N SER A 72 27.72 -0.90 -43.47
CA SER A 72 26.41 -1.38 -43.07
C SER A 72 25.72 -1.86 -44.34
N ALA A 73 25.51 -3.16 -44.46
CA ALA A 73 24.71 -3.67 -45.56
C ALA A 73 23.37 -2.90 -45.58
N PRO A 74 22.77 -2.55 -46.74
CA PRO A 74 21.58 -1.68 -46.81
C PRO A 74 20.34 -2.17 -46.02
N TRP A 75 20.42 -3.35 -45.41
CA TRP A 75 19.45 -3.97 -44.51
C TRP A 75 19.80 -3.89 -43.00
N ALA A 76 20.98 -3.39 -42.64
CA ALA A 76 21.43 -3.19 -41.26
C ALA A 76 20.89 -1.87 -40.71
N ALA A 77 20.35 -1.89 -39.50
CA ALA A 77 19.73 -0.71 -38.90
C ALA A 77 20.80 0.27 -38.39
N ILE A 78 20.62 1.56 -38.69
CA ILE A 78 21.46 2.65 -38.16
C ILE A 78 21.16 2.80 -36.67
N ARG A 79 22.17 2.65 -35.81
CA ARG A 79 21.98 2.92 -34.38
C ARG A 79 21.88 4.42 -34.15
N GLY A 80 20.90 4.84 -33.36
CA GLY A 80 20.77 6.22 -32.95
C GLY A 80 21.89 6.61 -31.98
N GLU A 81 22.47 7.78 -32.20
CA GLU A 81 23.47 8.42 -31.33
C GLU A 81 23.05 9.85 -30.94
N GLY A 82 21.89 10.30 -31.46
CA GLY A 82 21.35 11.63 -31.21
C GLY A 82 20.74 11.80 -29.81
N LYS A 83 20.35 13.05 -29.52
CA LYS A 83 19.77 13.47 -28.23
C LYS A 83 18.60 12.59 -27.78
N THR A 84 18.52 12.36 -26.47
CA THR A 84 17.39 11.68 -25.84
C THR A 84 16.07 12.37 -26.16
N ILE A 85 15.06 11.56 -26.47
CA ILE A 85 13.69 12.01 -26.69
C ILE A 85 12.78 11.48 -25.58
N HIS A 86 11.91 12.36 -25.07
CA HIS A 86 10.92 12.03 -24.05
C HIS A 86 9.54 12.16 -24.68
N ILE A 87 8.76 11.08 -24.63
CA ILE A 87 7.41 11.00 -25.18
C ILE A 87 6.49 10.58 -24.05
N SER A 88 5.48 11.37 -23.71
CA SER A 88 4.36 10.88 -22.92
C SER A 88 3.19 10.54 -23.83
N ILE A 89 2.45 9.51 -23.43
CA ILE A 89 1.24 9.07 -24.09
C ILE A 89 0.09 9.00 -23.09
N ASP A 90 -1.11 9.18 -23.61
CA ASP A 90 -2.36 8.95 -22.91
C ASP A 90 -3.44 8.54 -23.94
N SER A 91 -4.53 7.93 -23.48
CA SER A 91 -5.60 7.44 -24.36
C SER A 91 -6.99 7.70 -23.79
N GLU A 92 -7.86 8.24 -24.65
CA GLU A 92 -9.26 8.50 -24.31
C GLU A 92 -10.17 7.47 -24.94
N TRP A 93 -11.17 7.04 -24.20
CA TRP A 93 -12.07 5.97 -24.62
C TRP A 93 -13.47 6.12 -24.02
N VAL A 94 -14.44 5.42 -24.61
CA VAL A 94 -15.77 5.22 -24.03
C VAL A 94 -16.04 3.73 -23.90
N PHE A 95 -16.66 3.30 -22.80
CA PHE A 95 -16.99 1.89 -22.61
C PHE A 95 -18.15 1.48 -23.49
N ASN A 96 -18.00 0.37 -24.23
CA ASN A 96 -19.03 -0.18 -25.09
C ASN A 96 -19.67 -1.40 -24.40
N HIS A 97 -20.88 -1.22 -23.87
CA HIS A 97 -21.61 -2.25 -23.13
C HIS A 97 -21.99 -3.48 -23.96
N GLU A 98 -22.16 -3.36 -25.28
CA GLU A 98 -22.52 -4.48 -26.16
C GLU A 98 -21.33 -5.38 -26.47
N THR A 99 -20.13 -4.80 -26.57
CA THR A 99 -18.90 -5.57 -26.85
C THR A 99 -18.13 -5.93 -25.58
N GLY A 100 -18.43 -5.27 -24.45
CA GLY A 100 -17.68 -5.39 -23.21
C GLY A 100 -16.25 -4.83 -23.29
N LYS A 101 -15.97 -3.97 -24.26
CA LYS A 101 -14.63 -3.42 -24.56
C LYS A 101 -14.65 -1.90 -24.64
N ASN A 102 -13.47 -1.28 -24.67
CA ASN A 102 -13.34 0.17 -24.79
C ASN A 102 -13.29 0.57 -26.28
N ASP A 103 -14.15 1.49 -26.68
CA ASP A 103 -14.05 2.20 -27.95
C ASP A 103 -13.01 3.32 -27.78
N ILE A 104 -11.78 3.09 -28.24
CA ILE A 104 -10.66 4.03 -28.15
C ILE A 104 -10.91 5.18 -29.12
N LEU A 105 -10.98 6.40 -28.61
CA LEU A 105 -11.31 7.60 -29.37
C LEU A 105 -10.06 8.31 -29.87
N CYS A 106 -9.01 8.37 -29.07
CA CYS A 106 -7.74 8.96 -29.48
C CYS A 106 -6.54 8.45 -28.71
N TYR A 107 -5.37 8.74 -29.27
CA TYR A 107 -4.08 8.69 -28.59
C TYR A 107 -3.53 10.12 -28.50
N SER A 108 -3.42 10.68 -27.31
CA SER A 108 -2.76 11.96 -27.06
C SER A 108 -1.28 11.72 -26.78
N TYR A 109 -0.46 12.72 -27.10
CA TYR A 109 0.97 12.65 -26.86
C TYR A 109 1.59 14.02 -26.61
N SER A 110 2.67 14.00 -25.85
CA SER A 110 3.55 15.15 -25.63
C SER A 110 4.99 14.71 -25.77
N VAL A 111 5.77 15.44 -26.56
CA VAL A 111 7.16 15.11 -26.90
C VAL A 111 8.06 16.27 -26.48
N ARG A 112 9.17 15.98 -25.81
CA ARG A 112 10.21 16.95 -25.45
C ARG A 112 11.61 16.43 -25.81
N ILE A 113 12.41 17.29 -26.43
CA ILE A 113 13.82 17.08 -26.79
C ILE A 113 14.60 18.34 -26.39
N GLY A 114 15.33 18.29 -25.27
CA GLY A 114 15.90 19.50 -24.67
C GLY A 114 14.81 20.55 -24.43
N ASP A 115 15.02 21.77 -24.93
CA ASP A 115 14.07 22.88 -24.78
C ASP A 115 12.94 22.87 -25.82
N LYS A 116 13.00 21.99 -26.84
CA LYS A 116 11.98 21.89 -27.88
C LYS A 116 10.88 20.91 -27.47
N SER A 117 9.62 21.29 -27.67
CA SER A 117 8.49 20.40 -27.40
C SER A 117 7.37 20.49 -28.45
N PHE A 118 6.59 19.42 -28.56
CA PHE A 118 5.34 19.43 -29.29
C PHE A 118 4.37 18.38 -28.75
N SER A 119 3.08 18.70 -28.81
CA SER A 119 2.01 17.79 -28.42
C SER A 119 0.96 17.67 -29.52
N GLY A 120 0.06 16.70 -29.37
CA GLY A 120 -1.05 16.53 -30.28
C GLY A 120 -1.94 15.33 -29.95
N VAL A 121 -2.97 15.17 -30.76
CA VAL A 121 -3.95 14.09 -30.64
C VAL A 121 -4.04 13.35 -31.98
N LYS A 122 -4.02 12.02 -31.94
CA LYS A 122 -4.31 11.15 -33.08
C LYS A 122 -5.69 10.51 -32.88
N HIS A 123 -6.69 11.02 -33.58
CA HIS A 123 -8.05 10.47 -33.57
C HIS A 123 -8.11 9.12 -34.29
N THR A 124 -8.78 8.15 -33.66
CA THR A 124 -9.00 6.82 -34.25
C THR A 124 -10.12 6.86 -35.29
N ASP A 125 -10.20 5.82 -36.10
CA ASP A 125 -11.33 5.67 -37.04
C ASP A 125 -12.66 5.41 -36.30
N MET A 126 -12.60 4.89 -35.07
CA MET A 126 -13.77 4.76 -34.19
C MET A 126 -14.35 6.13 -33.82
N ALA A 127 -13.52 7.08 -33.37
CA ALA A 127 -14.00 8.43 -33.05
C ALA A 127 -14.63 9.12 -34.27
N LYS A 128 -13.97 9.04 -35.44
CA LYS A 128 -14.49 9.60 -36.69
C LYS A 128 -15.83 8.99 -37.08
N LEU A 129 -15.97 7.66 -36.97
CA LEU A 129 -17.21 6.94 -37.25
C LEU A 129 -18.34 7.42 -36.32
N ILE A 130 -18.07 7.53 -35.02
CA ILE A 130 -19.05 8.00 -34.02
C ILE A 130 -19.55 9.39 -34.39
N LYS A 131 -18.63 10.32 -34.65
CA LYS A 131 -18.97 11.68 -35.04
C LYS A 131 -19.77 11.71 -36.34
N GLN A 132 -19.35 10.94 -37.35
CA GLN A 132 -20.07 10.85 -38.62
C GLN A 132 -21.50 10.32 -38.44
N CYS A 133 -21.71 9.26 -37.65
CA CYS A 133 -23.04 8.71 -37.39
C CYS A 133 -23.96 9.75 -36.70
N ARG A 134 -23.44 10.48 -35.72
CA ARG A 134 -24.18 11.50 -34.98
C ARG A 134 -24.49 12.74 -35.82
N ASP A 135 -23.52 13.20 -36.60
CA ASP A 135 -23.71 14.32 -37.53
C ASP A 135 -24.74 13.98 -38.63
N GLN A 136 -24.87 12.69 -39.00
CA GLN A 136 -25.89 12.17 -39.92
C GLN A 136 -27.25 11.89 -39.25
N GLY A 137 -27.37 12.07 -37.93
CA GLY A 137 -28.61 11.82 -37.19
C GLY A 137 -29.03 10.35 -37.12
N LEU A 138 -28.07 9.40 -37.22
CA LEU A 138 -28.38 7.97 -37.10
C LEU A 138 -28.93 7.65 -35.70
N SER A 139 -29.76 6.61 -35.63
CA SER A 139 -30.20 6.07 -34.35
C SER A 139 -29.02 5.52 -33.56
N LYS A 140 -29.15 5.48 -32.23
CA LYS A 140 -28.09 4.91 -31.36
C LYS A 140 -27.83 3.44 -31.68
N GLU A 141 -28.87 2.68 -32.05
CA GLU A 141 -28.77 1.27 -32.41
C GLU A 141 -27.94 1.09 -33.69
N ASP A 142 -28.21 1.87 -34.74
CA ASP A 142 -27.43 1.84 -35.99
C ASP A 142 -25.97 2.27 -35.77
N GLU A 143 -25.75 3.27 -34.92
CA GLU A 143 -24.40 3.70 -34.53
C GLU A 143 -23.64 2.56 -33.84
N MET A 144 -24.28 1.86 -32.90
CA MET A 144 -23.68 0.75 -32.16
C MET A 144 -23.34 -0.44 -33.07
N ASP A 145 -24.23 -0.78 -34.01
CA ASP A 145 -23.96 -1.83 -35.00
C ASP A 145 -22.76 -1.49 -35.88
N LYS A 146 -22.64 -0.23 -36.33
CA LYS A 146 -21.47 0.22 -37.10
C LYS A 146 -20.19 0.20 -36.26
N ARG A 147 -20.22 0.64 -35.00
CA ARG A 147 -19.09 0.55 -34.06
C ARG A 147 -18.63 -0.91 -33.92
N LYS A 148 -19.56 -1.84 -33.71
CA LYS A 148 -19.30 -3.28 -33.60
C LYS A 148 -18.69 -3.88 -34.86
N GLN A 149 -19.15 -3.47 -36.04
CA GLN A 149 -18.56 -3.89 -37.32
C GLN A 149 -17.12 -3.40 -37.48
N LEU A 150 -16.84 -2.14 -37.13
CA LEU A 150 -15.49 -1.58 -37.17
C LEU A 150 -14.56 -2.26 -36.15
N ALA A 151 -15.05 -2.49 -34.93
CA ALA A 151 -14.30 -3.20 -33.88
C ALA A 151 -13.86 -4.60 -34.33
N LYS A 152 -14.74 -5.35 -35.04
CA LYS A 152 -14.42 -6.65 -35.63
C LYS A 152 -13.35 -6.60 -36.72
N LYS A 153 -13.28 -5.51 -37.49
CA LYS A 153 -12.25 -5.30 -38.53
C LYS A 153 -10.88 -4.93 -37.95
N GLY A 154 -10.86 -4.42 -36.72
CA GLY A 154 -9.66 -3.87 -36.07
C GLY A 154 -9.43 -2.41 -36.48
N TYR A 155 -9.39 -1.51 -35.50
CA TYR A 155 -9.16 -0.08 -35.71
C TYR A 155 -8.11 0.53 -34.76
N LYS A 156 -7.70 -0.22 -33.72
CA LYS A 156 -6.69 0.23 -32.75
C LYS A 156 -5.36 0.40 -33.48
N ASN A 157 -4.61 1.44 -33.12
CA ASN A 157 -3.32 1.70 -33.77
C ASN A 157 -2.25 0.72 -33.30
N SER A 158 -1.24 0.57 -34.15
CA SER A 158 0.01 -0.09 -33.79
C SER A 158 0.87 0.84 -32.91
N PHE A 159 1.33 0.35 -31.75
CA PHE A 159 2.20 1.11 -30.84
C PHE A 159 3.53 1.48 -31.51
N ASP A 160 4.19 0.50 -32.14
CA ASP A 160 5.48 0.72 -32.82
C ASP A 160 5.34 1.74 -33.96
N LYS A 161 4.26 1.66 -34.75
CA LYS A 161 3.99 2.67 -35.79
C LYS A 161 3.71 4.04 -35.21
N PHE A 162 2.98 4.13 -34.10
CA PHE A 162 2.68 5.39 -33.44
C PHE A 162 3.96 6.08 -32.96
N ILE A 163 4.87 5.36 -32.30
CA ILE A 163 6.17 5.91 -31.90
C ILE A 163 7.00 6.29 -33.12
N GLN A 164 7.06 5.45 -34.16
CA GLN A 164 7.77 5.75 -35.40
C GLN A 164 7.31 7.07 -36.03
N GLU A 165 6.00 7.30 -36.11
CA GLU A 165 5.44 8.55 -36.64
C GLU A 165 5.88 9.77 -35.83
N LEU A 166 5.94 9.67 -34.50
CA LEU A 166 6.41 10.75 -33.64
C LEU A 166 7.90 11.06 -33.84
N LEU A 167 8.73 10.03 -33.98
CA LEU A 167 10.17 10.19 -34.26
C LEU A 167 10.40 10.84 -35.63
N ILE A 168 9.68 10.40 -36.67
CA ILE A 168 9.72 11.01 -38.01
C ILE A 168 9.27 12.46 -37.94
N LYS A 169 8.18 12.75 -37.21
CA LYS A 169 7.67 14.12 -37.04
C LYS A 169 8.66 15.02 -36.31
N ALA A 170 9.37 14.51 -35.30
CA ALA A 170 10.43 15.25 -34.63
C ALA A 170 11.59 15.59 -35.59
N LYS A 171 12.01 14.64 -36.43
CA LYS A 171 13.05 14.87 -37.45
C LYS A 171 12.59 15.87 -38.51
N ALA A 172 11.36 15.74 -39.02
CA ALA A 172 10.79 16.65 -40.02
C ALA A 172 10.65 18.09 -39.51
N ARG A 173 10.45 18.28 -38.19
CA ARG A 173 10.42 19.60 -37.54
C ARG A 173 11.80 20.17 -37.21
N GLY A 174 12.88 19.45 -37.52
CA GLY A 174 14.25 19.86 -37.14
C GLY A 174 14.49 19.84 -35.63
N PHE A 175 13.79 18.98 -34.89
CA PHE A 175 14.00 18.85 -33.44
C PHE A 175 15.14 17.89 -33.14
N ILE A 176 15.37 16.93 -34.05
CA ILE A 176 16.50 16.02 -34.05
C ILE A 176 17.15 16.03 -35.43
N GLU A 177 18.48 16.05 -35.47
CA GLU A 177 19.28 15.92 -36.70
C GLU A 177 19.59 14.44 -36.95
N GLU A 178 19.99 13.74 -35.88
CA GLU A 178 20.25 12.30 -35.84
C GLU A 178 19.15 11.53 -35.10
N TRP A 179 19.04 10.22 -35.37
CA TRP A 179 18.09 9.38 -34.63
C TRP A 179 18.53 9.23 -33.16
N PRO A 180 17.59 9.21 -32.20
CA PRO A 180 17.92 9.28 -30.78
C PRO A 180 18.57 7.99 -30.28
N GLU A 181 19.58 8.10 -29.42
CA GLU A 181 20.15 6.93 -28.73
C GLU A 181 19.12 6.31 -27.78
N GLN A 182 18.37 7.16 -27.08
CA GLN A 182 17.37 6.76 -26.07
C GLN A 182 16.02 7.45 -26.29
N THR A 183 14.96 6.67 -26.16
CA THR A 183 13.56 7.11 -26.24
C THR A 183 12.83 6.69 -24.96
N PHE A 184 12.42 7.66 -24.15
CA PHE A 184 11.62 7.41 -22.95
C PHE A 184 10.14 7.56 -23.26
N ILE A 185 9.34 6.55 -22.90
CA ILE A 185 7.89 6.56 -22.99
C ILE A 185 7.31 6.69 -21.60
N TYR A 186 6.58 7.77 -21.35
CA TYR A 186 5.91 8.05 -20.09
C TYR A 186 4.41 7.84 -20.25
N ALA A 187 3.79 7.40 -19.16
CA ALA A 187 2.36 7.53 -18.94
C ALA A 187 2.12 7.55 -17.44
N HIS A 188 0.93 7.98 -17.03
CA HIS A 188 0.50 7.90 -15.66
C HIS A 188 -0.53 6.78 -15.54
N PHE A 189 -0.05 5.60 -15.12
CA PHE A 189 -0.72 4.30 -15.24
C PHE A 189 -0.61 3.66 -16.63
N LEU A 190 0.64 3.41 -17.03
CA LEU A 190 1.03 2.91 -18.34
C LEU A 190 0.27 1.65 -18.83
N ARG A 191 -0.18 0.78 -17.90
CA ARG A 191 -1.00 -0.39 -18.26
C ARG A 191 -2.32 0.02 -18.94
N SER A 192 -2.92 1.14 -18.53
CA SER A 192 -4.13 1.68 -19.14
C SER A 192 -3.88 2.02 -20.61
N ASP A 193 -2.87 2.84 -20.86
CA ASP A 193 -2.63 3.43 -22.19
C ASP A 193 -2.05 2.43 -23.16
N VAL A 194 -1.10 1.59 -22.73
CA VAL A 194 -0.51 0.60 -23.64
C VAL A 194 -1.55 -0.46 -24.02
N ALA A 195 -2.49 -0.81 -23.13
CA ALA A 195 -3.58 -1.75 -23.44
C ALA A 195 -4.57 -1.25 -24.51
N SER A 196 -4.56 0.05 -24.82
CA SER A 196 -5.38 0.63 -25.89
C SER A 196 -4.81 0.40 -27.30
N PHE A 197 -3.58 -0.08 -27.44
CA PHE A 197 -2.94 -0.41 -28.72
C PHE A 197 -3.16 -1.87 -29.14
N GLU A 198 -3.00 -2.17 -30.43
CA GLU A 198 -3.23 -3.51 -30.99
C GLU A 198 -2.25 -4.56 -30.42
N GLU A 199 -0.98 -4.20 -30.26
CA GLU A 199 0.10 -5.15 -29.92
C GLU A 199 0.14 -5.56 -28.45
N PHE A 200 -0.56 -4.88 -27.54
CA PHE A 200 -0.50 -5.20 -26.12
C PHE A 200 -0.85 -6.67 -25.83
N TRP A 201 -1.84 -7.20 -26.55
CA TRP A 201 -2.29 -8.60 -26.46
C TRP A 201 -1.34 -9.60 -27.15
N LYS A 202 -0.39 -9.10 -27.96
CA LYS A 202 0.60 -9.89 -28.69
C LYS A 202 1.99 -9.84 -28.04
N ILE A 203 2.12 -9.16 -26.90
CA ILE A 203 3.35 -9.13 -26.09
C ILE A 203 3.63 -10.57 -25.61
N GLY A 204 4.74 -11.16 -26.07
CA GLY A 204 5.17 -12.50 -25.68
C GLY A 204 4.70 -13.66 -26.58
N THR A 205 3.85 -13.44 -27.58
CA THR A 205 3.35 -14.53 -28.45
C THR A 205 3.82 -14.47 -29.91
N SER A 206 4.13 -13.30 -30.50
CA SER A 206 4.52 -13.27 -31.93
C SER A 206 5.21 -12.01 -32.49
N ASN A 207 5.61 -11.03 -31.67
CA ASN A 207 6.15 -9.79 -32.24
C ASN A 207 7.62 -9.94 -32.70
N LYS A 208 7.98 -9.52 -33.92
CA LYS A 208 9.38 -9.56 -34.43
C LYS A 208 10.34 -8.68 -33.60
N ASN A 209 9.79 -7.79 -32.78
CA ASN A 209 10.48 -6.88 -31.85
C ASN A 209 10.41 -7.35 -30.38
N HIS A 210 10.64 -8.65 -30.10
CA HIS A 210 10.59 -9.35 -28.78
C HIS A 210 11.44 -8.77 -27.62
N LYS A 211 11.93 -7.52 -27.72
CA LYS A 211 13.16 -7.06 -27.06
C LYS A 211 12.98 -5.98 -26.00
N ASN A 212 11.79 -5.38 -25.89
CA ASN A 212 11.38 -4.52 -24.77
C ASN A 212 10.38 -5.27 -23.89
N SER A 213 10.84 -6.14 -22.98
CA SER A 213 9.89 -6.84 -22.10
C SER A 213 9.29 -5.86 -21.09
N LEU A 214 8.01 -5.54 -21.26
CA LEU A 214 7.20 -5.00 -20.17
C LEU A 214 7.12 -6.04 -19.05
N THR A 215 7.27 -5.58 -17.82
CA THR A 215 7.10 -6.41 -16.62
C THR A 215 5.95 -5.87 -15.80
N VAL A 216 5.12 -6.75 -15.24
CA VAL A 216 4.09 -6.34 -14.29
C VAL A 216 4.73 -5.99 -12.96
N VAL A 217 4.49 -4.76 -12.51
CA VAL A 217 4.98 -4.25 -11.23
C VAL A 217 3.82 -3.57 -10.53
N GLN A 218 3.48 -4.02 -9.31
CA GLN A 218 2.42 -3.45 -8.47
C GLN A 218 1.06 -3.25 -9.16
N GLY A 219 0.71 -4.11 -10.13
CA GLY A 219 -0.56 -4.07 -10.86
C GLY A 219 -0.56 -3.21 -12.13
N THR A 220 0.56 -2.59 -12.50
CA THR A 220 0.77 -1.90 -13.80
C THR A 220 1.93 -2.55 -14.58
N VAL A 221 2.39 -1.93 -15.66
CA VAL A 221 3.51 -2.36 -16.51
C VAL A 221 4.60 -1.29 -16.59
N THR A 222 5.85 -1.70 -16.74
CA THR A 222 7.00 -0.80 -16.95
C THR A 222 8.15 -1.57 -17.61
N SER A 223 9.19 -0.87 -18.10
CA SER A 223 10.41 -1.54 -18.57
C SER A 223 11.11 -2.19 -17.37
N GLY A 224 11.11 -3.52 -17.35
CA GLY A 224 11.85 -4.29 -16.37
C GLY A 224 13.36 -4.16 -16.62
N ARG A 225 14.11 -3.67 -15.64
CA ARG A 225 15.48 -4.20 -15.46
C ARG A 225 15.26 -5.58 -14.87
N GLY A 226 15.56 -6.65 -15.63
CA GLY A 226 15.31 -8.04 -15.24
C GLY A 226 15.50 -8.24 -13.75
N ALA A 227 14.49 -8.84 -13.11
CA ALA A 227 14.29 -8.95 -11.67
C ALA A 227 15.30 -8.15 -10.83
N TYR A 228 14.93 -6.93 -10.41
CA TYR A 228 15.55 -6.33 -9.23
C TYR A 228 15.30 -7.15 -7.95
N GLY A 229 14.64 -8.30 -8.08
CA GLY A 229 14.60 -9.30 -7.03
C GLY A 229 15.73 -10.31 -7.16
N ILE A 230 16.30 -10.70 -6.02
CA ILE A 230 17.13 -11.89 -5.92
C ILE A 230 16.17 -13.06 -6.09
N ASP A 231 16.09 -13.59 -7.30
CA ASP A 231 15.48 -14.91 -7.49
C ASP A 231 16.53 -15.95 -7.07
N LEU A 232 16.38 -16.44 -5.83
CA LEU A 232 17.26 -17.47 -5.27
C LEU A 232 17.23 -18.77 -6.10
N ASP A 233 16.15 -18.99 -6.87
CA ASP A 233 15.93 -20.19 -7.68
C ASP A 233 16.31 -20.01 -9.16
N SER A 234 16.40 -18.79 -9.70
CA SER A 234 16.76 -18.53 -11.11
C SER A 234 18.16 -17.97 -11.34
N ILE A 235 19.12 -18.45 -10.55
CA ILE A 235 20.50 -18.01 -10.66
C ILE A 235 21.17 -18.60 -11.91
N GLY A 236 21.52 -17.72 -12.85
CA GLY A 236 22.29 -18.03 -14.06
C GLY A 236 21.77 -17.40 -15.36
N ARG A 237 20.57 -16.78 -15.38
CA ARG A 237 20.02 -16.18 -16.61
C ARG A 237 20.17 -14.66 -16.65
N SER A 238 21.30 -14.25 -17.24
CA SER A 238 21.63 -12.98 -17.91
C SER A 238 21.25 -11.65 -17.24
N LYS A 239 22.25 -10.78 -17.06
CA LYS A 239 22.09 -9.32 -17.07
C LYS A 239 21.10 -8.95 -18.18
N TYR A 240 19.90 -8.49 -17.81
CA TYR A 240 18.91 -8.03 -18.77
C TYR A 240 19.50 -6.82 -19.51
N LYS A 241 19.91 -7.03 -20.77
CA LYS A 241 20.43 -5.97 -21.63
C LYS A 241 19.22 -5.40 -22.36
N ILE A 242 18.91 -4.12 -22.16
CA ILE A 242 17.93 -3.42 -22.99
C ILE A 242 18.49 -3.45 -24.42
N GLU A 243 17.85 -4.21 -25.29
CA GLU A 243 18.22 -4.28 -26.70
C GLU A 243 17.51 -3.15 -27.46
N ASN A 244 18.13 -2.68 -28.54
CA ASN A 244 17.56 -1.60 -29.34
C ASN A 244 16.26 -2.05 -30.03
N THR A 245 15.31 -1.14 -30.12
CA THR A 245 14.08 -1.30 -30.90
C THR A 245 14.30 -0.78 -32.31
N LYS A 246 13.93 -1.59 -33.31
CA LYS A 246 14.10 -1.26 -34.73
C LYS A 246 12.84 -0.57 -35.27
N PHE A 247 13.03 0.60 -35.87
CA PHE A 247 12.03 1.41 -36.56
C PHE A 247 12.46 1.70 -38.01
N TYR A 248 11.58 2.30 -38.80
CA TYR A 248 11.84 2.64 -40.21
C TYR A 248 11.58 4.13 -40.47
N SER A 249 12.44 4.78 -41.25
CA SER A 249 12.26 6.18 -41.66
C SER A 249 11.22 6.31 -42.79
N SER A 250 10.85 7.55 -43.15
CA SER A 250 10.00 7.82 -44.32
C SER A 250 10.58 7.27 -45.63
N SER A 251 11.89 7.14 -45.72
CA SER A 251 12.61 6.56 -46.86
C SER A 251 12.78 5.03 -46.74
N ASN A 252 12.11 4.39 -45.77
CA ASN A 252 12.18 2.97 -45.44
C ASN A 252 13.57 2.48 -44.98
N ASN A 253 14.45 3.38 -44.55
CA ASN A 253 15.73 3.01 -43.94
C ASN A 253 15.53 2.62 -42.49
N ALA A 254 16.10 1.49 -42.07
CA ALA A 254 15.97 1.03 -40.70
C ALA A 254 16.88 1.82 -39.75
N PHE A 255 16.36 2.15 -38.57
CA PHE A 255 17.12 2.73 -37.47
C PHE A 255 16.76 2.08 -36.13
N GLU A 256 17.63 2.22 -35.14
CA GLU A 256 17.55 1.56 -33.85
C GLU A 256 17.68 2.56 -32.70
N THR A 257 16.78 2.50 -31.71
CA THR A 257 16.85 3.33 -30.48
C THR A 257 16.50 2.50 -29.25
N LYS A 258 17.07 2.83 -28.08
CA LYS A 258 16.71 2.17 -26.81
C LYS A 258 15.39 2.75 -26.31
N VAL A 259 14.32 1.95 -26.33
CA VAL A 259 13.01 2.38 -25.82
C VAL A 259 12.86 1.98 -24.37
N ARG A 260 12.48 2.94 -23.52
CA ARG A 260 12.27 2.73 -22.10
C ARG A 260 10.91 3.25 -21.64
N PHE A 261 10.12 2.34 -21.09
CA PHE A 261 8.82 2.64 -20.50
C PHE A 261 8.96 3.05 -19.04
N VAL A 262 8.37 4.18 -18.68
CA VAL A 262 8.34 4.77 -17.34
C VAL A 262 6.89 5.02 -16.95
N ASP A 263 6.39 4.24 -16.00
CA ASP A 263 5.09 4.51 -15.39
C ASP A 263 5.27 5.49 -14.23
N THR A 264 4.78 6.71 -14.38
CA THR A 264 4.91 7.75 -13.36
C THR A 264 4.07 7.45 -12.11
N MET A 265 3.04 6.61 -12.20
CA MET A 265 2.25 6.16 -11.05
C MET A 265 3.11 5.36 -10.04
N LEU A 266 4.11 4.62 -10.54
CA LEU A 266 5.08 3.89 -9.69
C LEU A 266 6.12 4.79 -9.04
N LEU A 267 6.19 6.06 -9.47
CA LEU A 267 7.11 7.08 -8.99
C LEU A 267 6.43 8.10 -8.07
N SER A 268 5.11 8.01 -7.90
CA SER A 268 4.28 8.94 -7.10
C SER A 268 3.54 8.25 -5.95
N SER A 269 3.90 7.02 -5.60
CA SER A 269 3.16 6.19 -4.63
C SER A 269 1.67 6.03 -4.98
N LYS A 270 1.37 5.91 -6.28
CA LYS A 270 0.01 5.78 -6.82
C LYS A 270 -0.90 6.98 -6.57
N ALA A 271 -0.32 8.18 -6.38
CA ALA A 271 -1.09 9.42 -6.48
C ALA A 271 -1.75 9.50 -7.86
N SER A 272 -2.91 10.13 -7.92
CA SER A 272 -3.67 10.40 -9.13
C SER A 272 -2.99 11.45 -10.02
N LEU A 273 -3.39 11.48 -11.30
CA LEU A 273 -2.87 12.45 -12.27
C LEU A 273 -3.17 13.90 -11.86
N ASP A 274 -4.30 14.11 -11.19
CA ASP A 274 -4.74 15.40 -10.67
C ASP A 274 -3.80 15.89 -9.56
N GLU A 275 -3.56 15.03 -8.55
CA GLU A 275 -2.65 15.33 -7.44
C GLU A 275 -1.22 15.63 -7.94
N ILE A 276 -0.70 14.84 -8.90
CA ILE A 276 0.64 15.14 -9.45
C ILE A 276 0.65 16.38 -10.35
N GLY A 277 -0.47 16.70 -11.00
CA GLY A 277 -0.64 17.92 -11.78
C GLY A 277 -0.49 19.17 -10.91
N GLU A 278 -1.17 19.21 -9.76
CA GLU A 278 -1.03 20.27 -8.77
C GLU A 278 0.42 20.39 -8.26
N LEU A 279 1.03 19.26 -7.90
CA LEU A 279 2.43 19.23 -7.41
C LEU A 279 3.44 19.74 -8.44
N VAL A 280 3.16 19.58 -9.73
CA VAL A 280 4.03 20.12 -10.78
C VAL A 280 3.63 21.51 -11.27
N GLY A 281 2.59 22.13 -10.69
CA GLY A 281 2.08 23.43 -11.12
C GLY A 281 1.44 23.37 -12.52
N PHE A 282 0.97 22.20 -12.92
CA PHE A 282 0.30 21.95 -14.20
C PHE A 282 -1.03 21.25 -13.93
N PRO A 283 -2.04 21.97 -13.38
CA PRO A 283 -3.26 21.35 -12.89
C PRO A 283 -4.04 20.65 -14.00
N LYS A 284 -4.75 19.58 -13.63
CA LYS A 284 -5.61 18.85 -14.58
C LYS A 284 -6.78 19.72 -15.01
N MET A 285 -7.23 19.54 -16.25
CA MET A 285 -8.41 20.25 -16.75
C MET A 285 -9.70 19.65 -16.16
N THR A 286 -10.52 20.49 -15.54
CA THR A 286 -11.85 20.10 -15.07
C THR A 286 -12.84 20.02 -16.23
N LEU A 287 -13.48 18.86 -16.38
CA LEU A 287 -14.58 18.65 -17.33
C LEU A 287 -15.93 18.74 -16.62
N PRO A 288 -17.03 19.04 -17.34
CA PRO A 288 -18.38 18.95 -16.79
C PRO A 288 -18.71 17.55 -16.25
N ASP A 289 -19.64 17.49 -15.30
CA ASP A 289 -20.02 16.25 -14.64
C ASP A 289 -20.41 15.13 -15.62
N ASN A 290 -19.95 13.92 -15.31
CA ASN A 290 -20.18 12.71 -16.11
C ASN A 290 -19.65 12.77 -17.57
N MET A 291 -18.82 13.75 -17.93
CA MET A 291 -18.20 13.79 -19.26
C MET A 291 -17.06 12.78 -19.42
N ILE A 292 -16.32 12.46 -18.36
CA ILE A 292 -15.24 11.45 -18.39
C ILE A 292 -15.78 10.06 -18.80
N GLU A 293 -17.01 9.71 -18.41
CA GLU A 293 -17.64 8.44 -18.80
C GLU A 293 -18.31 8.53 -20.18
N ARG A 294 -18.38 9.73 -20.77
CA ARG A 294 -19.08 10.06 -22.02
C ARG A 294 -18.16 10.86 -22.96
N MET A 295 -16.91 10.43 -23.06
CA MET A 295 -15.87 11.11 -23.85
C MET A 295 -16.22 11.17 -25.34
N ASP A 296 -17.07 10.27 -25.83
CA ASP A 296 -17.61 10.30 -27.18
C ASP A 296 -18.61 11.45 -27.39
N GLU A 297 -19.44 11.78 -26.40
CA GLU A 297 -20.26 12.99 -26.43
C GLU A 297 -19.40 14.25 -26.46
N LEU A 298 -18.38 14.34 -25.61
CA LEU A 298 -17.47 15.48 -25.58
C LEU A 298 -16.75 15.64 -26.92
N TYR A 299 -16.24 14.54 -27.48
CA TYR A 299 -15.59 14.53 -28.80
C TYR A 299 -16.50 15.08 -29.90
N CYS A 300 -17.79 14.73 -29.89
CA CYS A 300 -18.74 15.15 -30.91
C CYS A 300 -19.18 16.61 -30.75
N LYS A 301 -19.45 17.04 -29.51
CA LYS A 301 -19.97 18.37 -29.17
C LYS A 301 -18.88 19.44 -29.20
N ASP A 302 -17.71 19.15 -28.62
CA ASP A 302 -16.58 20.08 -28.53
C ASP A 302 -15.24 19.33 -28.65
N THR A 303 -14.86 19.04 -29.90
CA THR A 303 -13.58 18.39 -30.20
C THR A 303 -12.38 19.22 -29.73
N SER A 304 -12.51 20.54 -29.60
CA SER A 304 -11.43 21.43 -29.16
C SER A 304 -11.16 21.27 -27.66
N LEU A 305 -12.21 21.25 -26.83
CA LEU A 305 -12.10 20.95 -25.40
C LEU A 305 -11.58 19.53 -25.18
N PHE A 306 -12.11 18.55 -25.91
CA PHE A 306 -11.61 17.16 -25.89
C PHE A 306 -10.10 17.08 -26.16
N ASN A 307 -9.62 17.77 -27.19
CA ASN A 307 -8.21 17.78 -27.56
C ASN A 307 -7.33 18.46 -26.51
N ARG A 308 -7.76 19.59 -25.95
CA ARG A 308 -7.02 20.27 -24.88
C ARG A 308 -6.92 19.43 -23.62
N TYR A 309 -8.01 18.76 -23.23
CA TYR A 309 -8.05 17.88 -22.07
C TYR A 309 -7.11 16.69 -22.22
N SER A 310 -7.21 15.95 -23.33
CA SER A 310 -6.37 14.75 -23.56
C SER A 310 -4.88 15.10 -23.72
N ILE A 311 -4.54 16.24 -24.32
CA ILE A 311 -3.16 16.74 -24.34
C ILE A 311 -2.67 17.10 -22.94
N ARG A 312 -3.51 17.75 -22.12
CA ARG A 312 -3.15 18.13 -20.74
C ARG A 312 -2.74 16.92 -19.92
N ASP A 313 -3.46 15.81 -20.02
CA ASP A 313 -3.14 14.58 -19.27
C ASP A 313 -1.76 14.03 -19.66
N ALA A 314 -1.43 14.00 -20.96
CA ALA A 314 -0.11 13.62 -21.45
C ALA A 314 1.00 14.61 -21.03
N ASP A 315 0.72 15.92 -21.02
CA ASP A 315 1.68 16.95 -20.58
C ASP A 315 2.03 16.79 -19.09
N ILE A 316 1.05 16.53 -18.23
CA ILE A 316 1.26 16.33 -16.79
C ILE A 316 2.18 15.12 -16.55
N ALA A 317 1.87 14.00 -17.19
CA ALA A 317 2.67 12.78 -17.07
C ALA A 317 4.11 12.98 -17.57
N LEU A 318 4.30 13.73 -18.67
CA LEU A 318 5.63 14.08 -19.18
C LEU A 318 6.40 14.94 -18.18
N GLU A 319 5.78 16.04 -17.71
CA GLU A 319 6.42 17.01 -16.82
C GLU A 319 6.83 16.36 -15.50
N TYR A 320 5.93 15.58 -14.89
CA TYR A 320 6.25 14.81 -13.70
C TYR A 320 7.39 13.81 -13.94
N GLY A 321 7.33 13.07 -15.06
CA GLY A 321 8.38 12.11 -15.43
C GLY A 321 9.75 12.76 -15.62
N LEU A 322 9.81 13.98 -16.14
CA LEU A 322 11.03 14.76 -16.28
C LEU A 322 11.54 15.28 -14.94
N ARG A 323 10.66 15.77 -14.06
CA ARG A 323 11.04 16.14 -12.69
C ARG A 323 11.60 14.96 -11.92
N MET A 324 11.03 13.77 -12.08
CA MET A 324 11.58 12.55 -11.49
C MET A 324 12.96 12.19 -12.06
N GLN A 325 13.21 12.41 -13.36
CA GLN A 325 14.55 12.24 -13.93
C GLN A 325 15.54 13.24 -13.34
N LYS A 326 15.17 14.53 -13.30
CA LYS A 326 16.01 15.57 -12.70
C LYS A 326 16.33 15.24 -11.25
N PHE A 327 15.30 14.92 -10.45
CA PHE A 327 15.45 14.51 -9.06
C PHE A 327 16.44 13.35 -8.93
N ALA A 328 16.22 12.25 -9.66
CA ALA A 328 17.02 11.04 -9.51
C ALA A 328 18.45 11.14 -10.08
N LEU A 329 18.68 11.93 -11.13
CA LEU A 329 19.94 11.95 -11.88
C LEU A 329 20.81 13.17 -11.60
N VAL A 330 20.20 14.26 -11.13
CA VAL A 330 20.87 15.55 -10.89
C VAL A 330 20.78 15.88 -9.41
N ASP A 331 19.57 16.07 -8.89
CA ASP A 331 19.38 16.62 -7.54
C ASP A 331 19.93 15.67 -6.47
N LEU A 332 19.76 14.34 -6.59
CA LEU A 332 20.37 13.39 -5.66
C LEU A 332 21.91 13.39 -5.68
N ARG A 333 22.53 13.62 -6.84
CA ARG A 333 23.99 13.75 -6.90
C ARG A 333 24.43 15.03 -6.20
N GLU A 334 23.75 16.14 -6.45
CA GLU A 334 24.08 17.44 -5.88
C GLU A 334 23.79 17.51 -4.36
N ASP A 335 22.68 16.94 -3.92
CA ASP A 335 22.23 16.98 -2.52
C ASP A 335 23.02 16.02 -1.62
N ILE A 336 23.36 14.82 -2.11
CA ILE A 336 23.89 13.72 -1.28
C ILE A 336 24.99 12.88 -1.94
N GLY A 337 25.48 13.28 -3.11
CA GLY A 337 26.54 12.56 -3.84
C GLY A 337 26.11 11.21 -4.43
N LEU A 338 24.80 10.92 -4.52
CA LEU A 338 24.32 9.66 -5.09
C LEU A 338 24.22 9.76 -6.61
N GLU A 339 25.13 9.08 -7.31
CA GLU A 339 25.11 8.99 -8.77
C GLU A 339 24.32 7.77 -9.27
N LEU A 340 23.28 8.03 -10.06
CA LEU A 340 22.50 7.00 -10.72
C LEU A 340 22.69 7.06 -12.24
N ASN A 341 22.94 5.91 -12.86
CA ASN A 341 23.07 5.83 -14.32
C ASN A 341 21.73 5.98 -15.06
N SER A 342 20.60 5.84 -14.36
CA SER A 342 19.27 6.04 -14.93
C SER A 342 18.21 6.11 -13.82
N LEU A 343 17.09 6.78 -14.08
CA LEU A 343 15.91 6.79 -13.21
C LEU A 343 15.49 5.36 -12.82
N PRO A 344 15.27 5.00 -11.54
CA PRO A 344 14.71 3.69 -11.16
C PRO A 344 13.25 3.49 -11.61
N SER A 345 12.78 2.25 -11.73
CA SER A 345 11.40 1.96 -12.18
C SER A 345 10.31 2.17 -11.12
N THR A 346 10.70 2.27 -9.85
CA THR A 346 9.79 2.50 -8.70
C THR A 346 10.51 3.32 -7.64
N LEU A 347 9.77 4.05 -6.79
CA LEU A 347 10.35 4.71 -5.60
C LEU A 347 11.04 3.71 -4.67
N GLY A 348 10.51 2.49 -4.52
CA GLY A 348 11.17 1.45 -3.72
C GLY A 348 12.56 1.07 -4.25
N ASN A 349 12.75 1.01 -5.57
CA ASN A 349 14.07 0.74 -6.15
C ASN A 349 15.02 1.94 -6.00
N LEU A 350 14.48 3.16 -5.94
CA LEU A 350 15.24 4.34 -5.58
C LEU A 350 15.70 4.29 -4.12
N GLY A 351 14.81 3.94 -3.18
CA GLY A 351 15.15 3.72 -1.76
C GLY A 351 16.24 2.66 -1.57
N VAL A 352 16.18 1.54 -2.30
CA VAL A 352 17.25 0.51 -2.29
C VAL A 352 18.58 1.05 -2.82
N SER A 353 18.54 1.89 -3.88
CA SER A 353 19.75 2.47 -4.44
C SER A 353 20.42 3.45 -3.45
N LEU A 354 19.61 4.23 -2.75
CA LEU A 354 20.06 5.13 -1.68
C LEU A 354 20.62 4.35 -0.48
N PHE A 355 19.93 3.31 -0.01
CA PHE A 355 20.43 2.49 1.09
C PHE A 355 21.77 1.82 0.75
N ARG A 356 21.91 1.31 -0.48
CA ARG A 356 23.18 0.75 -0.96
C ARG A 356 24.30 1.80 -0.99
N HIS A 357 23.99 3.05 -1.32
CA HIS A 357 24.94 4.17 -1.28
C HIS A 357 25.39 4.47 0.15
N THR A 358 24.46 4.51 1.10
CA THR A 358 24.78 4.75 2.51
C THR A 358 25.54 3.58 3.15
N CYS A 359 25.37 2.35 2.67
CA CYS A 359 26.22 1.22 3.07
C CYS A 359 27.66 1.28 2.51
N GLY A 360 27.97 2.22 1.61
CA GLY A 360 29.27 2.38 0.96
C GLY A 360 29.58 1.36 -0.14
N SER A 361 29.13 0.10 -0.01
CA SER A 361 29.27 -0.91 -1.07
C SER A 361 28.17 -1.96 -1.03
N THR A 362 28.00 -2.67 -2.16
CA THR A 362 27.07 -3.81 -2.23
C THR A 362 27.53 -4.96 -1.32
N ALA A 363 28.84 -5.16 -1.17
CA ALA A 363 29.38 -6.19 -0.29
C ALA A 363 29.10 -5.91 1.18
N ALA A 364 29.30 -4.65 1.63
CA ALA A 364 28.98 -4.22 2.98
C ALA A 364 27.47 -4.35 3.29
N MET A 365 26.62 -3.96 2.33
CA MET A 365 25.17 -4.14 2.44
C MET A 365 24.79 -5.63 2.59
N HIS A 366 25.36 -6.51 1.76
CA HIS A 366 25.09 -7.94 1.84
C HIS A 366 25.55 -8.56 3.17
N ASP A 367 26.76 -8.22 3.63
CA ASP A 367 27.30 -8.65 4.92
C ASP A 367 26.39 -8.21 6.08
N PHE A 368 25.97 -6.94 6.13
CA PHE A 368 25.05 -6.43 7.14
C PHE A 368 23.68 -7.12 7.13
N LEU A 369 23.19 -7.50 5.95
CA LEU A 369 21.91 -8.20 5.80
C LEU A 369 22.02 -9.71 6.02
N GLY A 370 23.21 -10.27 6.30
CA GLY A 370 23.41 -11.70 6.47
C GLY A 370 23.35 -12.49 5.16
N TYR A 371 23.93 -11.94 4.10
CA TYR A 371 24.15 -12.62 2.83
C TYR A 371 25.64 -12.94 2.64
N GLU A 372 25.91 -14.08 2.03
CA GLU A 372 27.24 -14.56 1.68
C GLU A 372 27.30 -14.97 0.20
N THR A 373 28.51 -15.10 -0.33
CA THR A 373 28.73 -15.56 -1.70
C THR A 373 29.05 -17.05 -1.68
N ARG A 374 28.17 -17.88 -2.24
CA ARG A 374 28.39 -19.34 -2.40
C ARG A 374 28.79 -19.68 -3.83
N LYS A 375 29.79 -20.53 -3.99
CA LYS A 375 30.22 -21.02 -5.31
C LYS A 375 29.28 -22.14 -5.79
N LYS A 376 28.73 -22.01 -6.99
CA LYS A 376 28.01 -23.08 -7.71
C LYS A 376 28.76 -23.47 -8.98
N GLN A 377 28.63 -24.74 -9.35
CA GLN A 377 29.13 -25.28 -10.61
C GLN A 377 27.97 -25.80 -11.44
N TYR A 378 27.94 -25.45 -12.72
CA TYR A 378 26.98 -26.03 -13.67
C TYR A 378 27.65 -26.25 -15.02
N TYR A 379 27.11 -27.21 -15.78
CA TYR A 379 27.54 -27.47 -17.14
C TYR A 379 26.81 -26.55 -18.11
N HIS A 380 27.54 -25.69 -18.81
CA HIS A 380 26.97 -24.75 -19.78
C HIS A 380 26.92 -25.39 -21.17
N ALA A 381 25.75 -25.95 -21.53
CA ALA A 381 25.54 -26.74 -22.75
C ALA A 381 26.01 -26.05 -24.04
N LYS A 382 25.77 -24.75 -24.21
CA LYS A 382 26.19 -24.00 -25.41
C LYS A 382 27.71 -23.87 -25.58
N SER A 383 28.46 -23.92 -24.48
CA SER A 383 29.93 -23.83 -24.53
C SER A 383 30.63 -25.14 -24.17
N ASN A 384 29.87 -26.24 -23.98
CA ASN A 384 30.38 -27.56 -23.59
C ASN A 384 31.45 -27.51 -22.48
N ALA A 385 31.21 -26.74 -21.43
CA ALA A 385 32.19 -26.52 -20.37
C ALA A 385 31.52 -26.39 -19.00
N ILE A 386 32.23 -26.85 -17.96
CA ILE A 386 31.86 -26.57 -16.57
C ILE A 386 32.17 -25.10 -16.30
N ARG A 387 31.18 -24.36 -15.84
CA ARG A 387 31.35 -22.97 -15.40
C ARG A 387 31.13 -22.87 -13.89
N ASN A 388 32.03 -22.14 -13.25
CA ASN A 388 31.82 -21.67 -11.89
C ASN A 388 30.97 -20.39 -11.97
N THR A 389 29.93 -20.31 -11.16
CA THR A 389 29.20 -19.08 -10.87
C THR A 389 29.22 -18.85 -9.36
N TYR A 390 29.04 -17.61 -8.97
CA TYR A 390 28.96 -17.21 -7.58
C TYR A 390 27.59 -16.61 -7.32
N ASP A 391 26.93 -17.11 -6.28
CA ASP A 391 25.54 -16.85 -5.99
C ASP A 391 25.45 -16.17 -4.63
N ILE A 392 24.67 -15.09 -4.57
CA ILE A 392 24.34 -14.45 -3.29
C ILE A 392 23.31 -15.35 -2.60
N SER A 393 23.67 -15.87 -1.43
CA SER A 393 22.84 -16.76 -0.61
C SER A 393 22.76 -16.23 0.81
N LYS A 394 21.71 -16.57 1.56
CA LYS A 394 21.66 -16.27 3.00
C LYS A 394 22.78 -17.03 3.71
N THR A 395 23.32 -16.49 4.80
CA THR A 395 24.17 -17.28 5.70
C THR A 395 23.39 -18.46 6.27
N VAL A 396 24.07 -19.55 6.64
CA VAL A 396 23.41 -20.77 7.14
C VAL A 396 22.54 -20.49 8.37
N SER A 397 23.03 -19.75 9.36
CA SER A 397 22.26 -19.45 10.57
C SER A 397 21.04 -18.57 10.27
N ARG A 398 21.15 -17.64 9.32
CA ARG A 398 20.01 -16.84 8.85
C ARG A 398 18.98 -17.73 8.17
N GLU A 399 19.41 -18.62 7.29
CA GLU A 399 18.53 -19.58 6.59
C GLU A 399 17.78 -20.48 7.58
N TYR A 400 18.45 -20.96 8.64
CA TYR A 400 17.88 -21.78 9.70
C TYR A 400 16.81 -21.04 10.53
N THR A 401 17.02 -19.75 10.82
CA THR A 401 16.13 -18.96 11.70
C THR A 401 15.08 -18.12 10.95
N ASP A 402 15.14 -18.05 9.63
CA ASP A 402 14.28 -17.17 8.80
C ASP A 402 12.79 -17.50 9.00
N ASN A 403 12.42 -18.78 9.09
CA ASN A 403 11.04 -19.20 9.30
C ASN A 403 10.49 -18.72 10.65
N LEU A 404 11.32 -18.74 11.71
CA LEU A 404 10.92 -18.25 13.02
C LEU A 404 10.66 -16.74 12.98
N ALA A 405 11.53 -15.97 12.31
CA ALA A 405 11.34 -14.55 12.09
C ALA A 405 10.09 -14.24 11.24
N VAL A 406 9.81 -15.03 10.20
CA VAL A 406 8.59 -14.89 9.36
C VAL A 406 7.32 -15.18 10.18
N SER A 407 7.33 -16.19 11.05
CA SER A 407 6.21 -16.49 11.95
C SER A 407 5.97 -15.35 12.94
N ALA A 408 7.04 -14.74 13.47
CA ALA A 408 6.99 -13.59 14.37
C ALA A 408 6.78 -12.24 13.65
N LEU A 409 6.69 -12.21 12.31
CA LEU A 409 6.49 -10.98 11.54
C LEU A 409 5.01 -10.58 11.51
N PHE A 410 4.57 -9.70 12.40
CA PHE A 410 3.23 -9.10 12.37
C PHE A 410 3.24 -7.71 11.72
N GLY A 411 2.08 -7.20 11.33
CA GLY A 411 1.92 -5.80 10.93
C GLY A 411 2.00 -4.85 12.12
N GLY A 412 1.66 -3.57 11.94
CA GLY A 412 1.58 -2.64 13.08
C GLY A 412 0.46 -2.98 14.08
N CYS A 413 0.37 -2.26 15.20
CA CYS A 413 -0.61 -2.51 16.25
C CYS A 413 -2.01 -2.09 15.79
N ASN A 414 -3.03 -2.92 16.00
CA ASN A 414 -4.37 -2.67 15.43
C ASN A 414 -5.49 -3.18 16.35
N PHE A 415 -6.11 -2.28 17.10
CA PHE A 415 -7.34 -2.55 17.88
C PHE A 415 -8.26 -1.31 17.96
N GLY A 416 -9.57 -1.54 18.07
CA GLY A 416 -10.57 -0.54 18.45
C GLY A 416 -11.02 -0.80 19.88
N ALA A 417 -10.73 0.14 20.78
CA ALA A 417 -11.02 0.03 22.21
C ALA A 417 -12.37 0.65 22.61
N TYR A 418 -13.03 1.32 21.67
CA TYR A 418 -14.32 1.98 21.82
C TYR A 418 -15.17 1.77 20.56
N PHE A 419 -16.50 1.68 20.71
CA PHE A 419 -17.46 1.71 19.60
C PHE A 419 -18.51 2.78 19.84
N GLY A 420 -19.00 3.38 18.75
CA GLY A 420 -20.05 4.38 18.75
C GLY A 420 -19.53 5.80 18.83
N VAL A 421 -20.40 6.70 19.27
CA VAL A 421 -20.14 8.13 19.44
C VAL A 421 -19.48 8.36 20.80
N SER A 422 -18.35 9.07 20.85
CA SER A 422 -17.75 9.44 22.13
C SER A 422 -18.54 10.50 22.86
N GLU A 423 -18.32 10.62 24.17
CA GLU A 423 -18.70 11.84 24.88
C GLU A 423 -17.99 13.06 24.26
N LYS A 424 -18.51 14.26 24.52
CA LYS A 424 -17.82 15.50 24.12
C LYS A 424 -16.60 15.70 25.02
N GLY A 425 -15.47 16.06 24.43
CA GLY A 425 -14.21 16.25 25.14
C GLY A 425 -13.07 16.55 24.18
N ASP A 426 -11.83 16.50 24.64
CA ASP A 426 -10.67 16.69 23.78
C ASP A 426 -10.06 15.33 23.40
N TYR A 427 -10.03 15.02 22.10
CA TYR A 427 -9.48 13.78 21.57
C TYR A 427 -8.34 14.08 20.59
N PHE A 428 -7.19 13.46 20.82
CA PHE A 428 -5.95 13.67 20.11
C PHE A 428 -5.48 12.37 19.44
N ASP A 429 -5.11 12.48 18.16
CA ASP A 429 -4.53 11.40 17.36
C ASP A 429 -3.02 11.62 17.29
N TYR A 430 -2.25 10.75 17.96
CA TYR A 430 -0.80 10.83 18.05
C TYR A 430 -0.13 9.74 17.21
N ASP A 431 0.89 10.08 16.44
CA ASP A 431 1.72 9.15 15.65
C ASP A 431 3.18 9.16 16.14
N LEU A 432 3.85 8.02 16.05
CA LEU A 432 5.31 7.94 16.20
C LEU A 432 6.04 8.58 15.01
N SER A 433 7.02 9.45 15.29
CA SER A 433 7.81 10.15 14.28
C SER A 433 8.66 9.17 13.46
N GLY A 434 8.26 8.99 12.18
CA GLY A 434 8.97 8.13 11.24
C GLY A 434 9.08 6.67 11.70
N ALA A 435 8.07 6.16 12.41
CA ALA A 435 8.03 4.88 13.12
C ALA A 435 8.94 3.77 12.56
N TYR A 436 8.67 3.33 11.32
CA TYR A 436 9.43 2.25 10.70
C TYR A 436 10.86 2.62 10.35
N THR A 437 11.13 3.84 9.88
CA THR A 437 12.51 4.28 9.60
C THR A 437 13.32 4.39 10.88
N THR A 438 12.75 4.95 11.95
CA THR A 438 13.36 5.02 13.29
C THR A 438 13.64 3.62 13.83
N SER A 439 12.67 2.72 13.71
CA SER A 439 12.82 1.35 14.17
C SER A 439 13.85 0.55 13.36
N LEU A 440 14.01 0.79 12.06
CA LEU A 440 15.09 0.19 11.28
C LEU A 440 16.47 0.64 11.78
N VAL A 441 16.64 1.89 12.23
CA VAL A 441 17.89 2.36 12.85
C VAL A 441 18.20 1.61 14.15
N ASN A 442 17.20 1.06 14.83
CA ASN A 442 17.41 0.19 15.99
C ASN A 442 17.98 -1.20 15.61
N SER A 443 18.00 -1.56 14.32
CA SER A 443 18.56 -2.83 13.85
C SER A 443 20.06 -2.69 13.57
N LYS A 444 20.90 -3.24 14.45
CA LYS A 444 22.38 -3.26 14.31
C LYS A 444 22.83 -4.44 13.44
N LYS A 445 24.15 -4.62 13.26
CA LYS A 445 24.68 -5.77 12.51
C LYS A 445 24.44 -7.04 13.33
N ALA A 446 23.63 -7.95 12.82
CA ALA A 446 23.37 -9.25 13.44
C ALA A 446 24.58 -10.19 13.34
N ASP A 447 24.93 -10.83 14.46
CA ASP A 447 25.97 -11.85 14.56
C ASP A 447 25.37 -13.26 14.33
N TYR A 448 24.97 -13.52 13.08
CA TYR A 448 24.36 -14.79 12.70
C TYR A 448 25.19 -16.03 13.12
N PRO A 449 26.54 -16.06 13.00
CA PRO A 449 27.34 -17.19 13.48
C PRO A 449 27.18 -17.52 14.97
N ASN A 450 26.94 -16.53 15.83
CA ASN A 450 26.79 -16.69 17.28
C ASN A 450 25.32 -16.75 17.72
N THR A 451 24.41 -17.16 16.84
CA THR A 451 23.00 -17.42 17.18
C THR A 451 22.90 -18.62 18.13
N PHE A 452 22.05 -18.54 19.15
CA PHE A 452 21.84 -19.62 20.11
C PHE A 452 20.35 -19.80 20.50
N GLU A 453 20.01 -21.03 20.90
CA GLU A 453 18.71 -21.34 21.49
C GLU A 453 18.65 -20.83 22.93
N SER A 454 17.55 -20.20 23.32
CA SER A 454 17.30 -19.91 24.72
C SER A 454 15.82 -19.98 25.09
N LYS A 455 15.56 -20.48 26.30
CA LYS A 455 14.26 -20.42 26.98
C LYS A 455 14.28 -19.50 28.20
N ASN A 456 15.41 -18.84 28.46
CA ASN A 456 15.58 -17.89 29.54
C ASN A 456 15.15 -16.50 29.06
N ILE A 457 14.19 -15.87 29.76
CA ILE A 457 13.66 -14.55 29.38
C ILE A 457 14.74 -13.47 29.39
N GLU A 458 15.71 -13.54 30.30
CA GLU A 458 16.80 -12.56 30.45
C GLU A 458 17.63 -12.40 29.16
N ASP A 459 17.75 -13.46 28.35
CA ASP A 459 18.50 -13.41 27.09
C ASP A 459 17.78 -12.61 25.98
N TYR A 460 16.51 -12.25 26.20
CA TYR A 460 15.65 -11.48 25.28
C TYR A 460 15.45 -10.02 25.72
N LEU A 461 15.93 -9.65 26.91
CA LEU A 461 15.77 -8.30 27.46
C LEU A 461 16.84 -7.33 26.93
N GLY A 462 16.53 -6.04 26.99
CA GLY A 462 17.45 -4.96 26.63
C GLY A 462 17.58 -4.72 25.13
N ASP A 463 18.81 -4.55 24.65
CA ASP A 463 19.10 -4.32 23.23
C ASP A 463 19.64 -5.59 22.58
N THR A 464 18.73 -6.49 22.26
CA THR A 464 19.00 -7.80 21.65
C THR A 464 17.94 -8.11 20.59
N MET A 465 18.27 -8.96 19.62
CA MET A 465 17.32 -9.45 18.62
C MET A 465 16.98 -10.92 18.89
N GLY A 466 15.82 -11.16 19.46
CA GLY A 466 15.33 -12.50 19.75
C GLY A 466 13.97 -12.77 19.12
N PHE A 467 13.69 -14.04 18.83
CA PHE A 467 12.43 -14.53 18.29
C PHE A 467 12.00 -15.76 19.06
N ALA A 468 10.74 -15.82 19.49
CA ALA A 468 10.26 -16.91 20.32
C ALA A 468 8.81 -17.29 20.01
N TYR A 469 8.48 -18.57 20.17
CA TYR A 469 7.14 -19.06 20.39
C TYR A 469 6.93 -19.23 21.89
N VAL A 470 5.94 -18.55 22.45
CA VAL A 470 5.71 -18.46 23.89
C VAL A 470 4.29 -18.83 24.25
N ARG A 471 4.12 -19.38 25.44
CA ARG A 471 2.85 -19.37 26.17
C ARG A 471 2.89 -18.22 27.16
N PHE A 472 1.79 -17.48 27.29
CA PHE A 472 1.75 -16.29 28.13
C PHE A 472 0.42 -16.15 28.88
N LYS A 473 0.47 -15.43 29.99
CA LYS A 473 -0.69 -14.94 30.73
C LYS A 473 -0.38 -13.56 31.33
N HIS A 474 -1.16 -12.56 30.95
CA HIS A 474 -1.02 -11.21 31.49
C HIS A 474 -1.59 -11.11 32.91
N PRO A 475 -1.17 -10.12 33.71
CA PRO A 475 -1.79 -9.85 35.00
C PRO A 475 -3.27 -9.49 34.88
N ASP A 476 -4.06 -9.90 35.87
CA ASP A 476 -5.46 -9.55 35.96
C ASP A 476 -5.67 -8.03 35.99
N GLY A 477 -6.72 -7.55 35.33
CA GLY A 477 -7.08 -6.13 35.31
C GLY A 477 -6.32 -5.28 34.28
N ILE A 478 -5.35 -5.82 33.53
CA ILE A 478 -4.70 -5.06 32.47
C ILE A 478 -5.71 -4.66 31.37
N ARG A 479 -5.75 -3.36 31.04
CA ARG A 479 -6.69 -2.83 30.04
C ARG A 479 -6.25 -3.16 28.61
N PHE A 480 -4.94 -3.19 28.35
CA PHE A 480 -4.35 -3.38 27.03
C PHE A 480 -3.25 -4.45 27.06
N PRO A 481 -3.59 -5.74 26.83
CA PRO A 481 -2.60 -6.79 26.70
C PRO A 481 -1.63 -6.51 25.55
N VAL A 482 -0.40 -7.02 25.67
CA VAL A 482 0.72 -6.64 24.80
C VAL A 482 1.14 -7.74 23.83
N MET A 483 0.72 -8.98 24.05
CA MET A 483 1.06 -10.11 23.17
C MET A 483 0.11 -10.19 21.96
N PRO A 484 0.60 -10.05 20.72
CA PRO A 484 -0.23 -10.20 19.53
C PRO A 484 -0.45 -11.67 19.17
N CYS A 485 -1.69 -12.06 18.88
CA CYS A 485 -2.03 -13.38 18.36
C CYS A 485 -2.63 -13.25 16.95
N ARG A 486 -2.05 -13.94 15.96
CA ARG A 486 -2.55 -13.94 14.57
C ARG A 486 -3.65 -14.96 14.41
N THR A 487 -4.68 -14.56 13.68
CA THR A 487 -5.74 -15.45 13.20
C THR A 487 -5.69 -15.53 11.67
N ASP A 488 -6.18 -16.63 11.09
CA ASP A 488 -6.15 -16.83 9.64
C ASP A 488 -7.02 -15.83 8.87
N LEU A 489 -8.18 -15.45 9.44
CA LEU A 489 -9.19 -14.65 8.75
C LEU A 489 -9.48 -13.28 9.39
N ARG A 490 -9.16 -13.08 10.67
CA ARG A 490 -9.65 -11.93 11.46
C ARG A 490 -8.54 -11.00 11.96
N GLY A 491 -7.33 -11.16 11.42
CA GLY A 491 -6.18 -10.32 11.73
C GLY A 491 -5.59 -10.65 13.10
N ILE A 492 -5.16 -9.61 13.83
CA ILE A 492 -4.45 -9.72 15.11
C ILE A 492 -5.38 -9.40 16.28
N TYR A 493 -5.32 -10.24 17.32
CA TYR A 493 -5.96 -10.09 18.63
C TYR A 493 -4.90 -9.89 19.73
N TYR A 494 -5.29 -9.30 20.85
CA TYR A 494 -4.45 -9.12 22.04
C TYR A 494 -5.21 -9.66 23.27
N PRO A 495 -5.22 -10.99 23.47
CA PRO A 495 -5.96 -11.63 24.56
C PRO A 495 -5.18 -11.60 25.89
N MET A 496 -5.84 -11.97 26.99
CA MET A 496 -5.21 -12.11 28.31
C MET A 496 -4.21 -13.27 28.36
N GLU A 497 -4.53 -14.40 27.74
CA GLU A 497 -3.68 -15.59 27.72
C GLU A 497 -3.72 -16.33 26.37
N GLY A 498 -2.69 -17.11 26.11
CA GLY A 498 -2.60 -17.93 24.91
C GLY A 498 -1.17 -18.30 24.52
N GLU A 499 -1.01 -18.65 23.25
CA GLU A 499 0.28 -18.96 22.65
C GLU A 499 0.50 -18.14 21.39
N THR A 500 1.72 -17.64 21.16
CA THR A 500 2.04 -16.85 19.97
C THR A 500 3.53 -16.79 19.67
N TYR A 501 3.86 -16.36 18.44
CA TYR A 501 5.20 -15.95 18.08
C TYR A 501 5.40 -14.47 18.40
N VAL A 502 6.53 -14.09 18.97
CA VAL A 502 6.90 -12.70 19.32
C VAL A 502 8.39 -12.46 19.12
N THR A 503 8.79 -11.20 19.22
CA THR A 503 10.21 -10.81 19.20
C THR A 503 10.61 -10.09 20.49
N SER A 504 11.91 -9.89 20.71
CA SER A 504 12.48 -9.35 21.95
C SER A 504 11.82 -8.07 22.51
N PRO A 505 11.43 -7.04 21.72
CA PRO A 505 10.76 -5.86 22.27
C PRO A 505 9.39 -6.16 22.90
N GLU A 506 8.62 -7.08 22.34
CA GLU A 506 7.34 -7.50 22.91
C GLU A 506 7.55 -8.34 24.19
N LEU A 507 8.60 -9.17 24.22
CA LEU A 507 9.00 -9.91 25.41
C LEU A 507 9.47 -8.98 26.54
N GLN A 508 10.27 -7.96 26.21
CA GLN A 508 10.69 -6.92 27.16
C GLN A 508 9.47 -6.25 27.78
N LEU A 509 8.55 -5.74 26.96
CA LEU A 509 7.37 -5.05 27.47
C LEU A 509 6.50 -5.99 28.32
N ALA A 510 6.27 -7.23 27.87
CA ALA A 510 5.50 -8.21 28.61
C ALA A 510 6.14 -8.56 29.96
N HIS A 511 7.46 -8.69 30.00
CA HIS A 511 8.20 -8.90 31.24
C HIS A 511 8.04 -7.70 32.19
N ASP A 512 8.19 -6.48 31.69
CA ASP A 512 8.15 -5.25 32.49
C ASP A 512 6.78 -5.02 33.15
N ILE A 513 5.69 -5.47 32.51
CA ILE A 513 4.34 -5.41 33.07
C ILE A 513 3.99 -6.62 33.94
N GLY A 514 4.91 -7.56 34.16
CA GLY A 514 4.69 -8.74 35.01
C GLY A 514 3.89 -9.87 34.36
N CYS A 515 3.92 -10.02 33.03
CA CYS A 515 3.32 -11.15 32.34
C CYS A 515 4.02 -12.47 32.71
N GLU A 516 3.26 -13.52 32.97
CA GLU A 516 3.78 -14.88 33.02
C GLU A 516 4.16 -15.30 31.60
N ILE A 517 5.42 -15.68 31.37
CA ILE A 517 5.95 -16.02 30.04
C ILE A 517 6.69 -17.36 30.13
N GLU A 518 6.27 -18.34 29.35
CA GLU A 518 6.96 -19.61 29.13
C GLU A 518 7.47 -19.66 27.68
N ILE A 519 8.80 -19.62 27.50
CA ILE A 519 9.41 -19.74 26.17
C ILE A 519 9.47 -21.22 25.77
N LEU A 520 8.62 -21.61 24.82
CA LEU A 520 8.53 -22.99 24.33
C LEU A 520 9.66 -23.29 23.33
N HIS A 521 9.90 -22.35 22.41
CA HIS A 521 10.98 -22.38 21.43
C HIS A 521 11.48 -20.96 21.20
N GLY A 522 12.79 -20.72 21.22
CA GLY A 522 13.30 -19.38 20.97
C GLY A 522 14.76 -19.33 20.56
N MET A 523 15.09 -18.33 19.76
CA MET A 523 16.42 -18.07 19.22
C MET A 523 16.81 -16.63 19.49
N VAL A 524 18.02 -16.43 19.98
CA VAL A 524 18.64 -15.12 20.17
C VAL A 524 19.74 -14.95 19.14
N ILE A 525 19.73 -13.82 18.44
CA ILE A 525 20.73 -13.41 17.47
C ILE A 525 21.39 -12.15 18.04
N PRO A 526 22.58 -12.28 18.65
CA PRO A 526 23.29 -11.14 19.20
C PRO A 526 23.58 -10.07 18.15
N TRP A 527 23.73 -8.83 18.59
CA TRP A 527 24.38 -7.81 17.78
C TRP A 527 25.89 -8.01 17.82
N VAL A 528 26.58 -7.73 16.71
CA VAL A 528 28.05 -7.63 16.73
C VAL A 528 28.44 -6.48 17.66
N GLU A 529 29.31 -6.75 18.62
CA GLU A 529 29.75 -5.78 19.62
C GLU A 529 30.32 -4.51 18.97
N GLY A 530 29.91 -3.34 19.47
CA GLY A 530 30.33 -2.03 18.93
C GLY A 530 29.79 -1.71 17.53
N SER A 531 28.96 -2.57 16.92
CA SER A 531 28.39 -2.28 15.61
C SER A 531 27.32 -1.19 15.65
N THR A 532 27.21 -0.47 14.55
CA THR A 532 26.16 0.54 14.32
C THR A 532 25.19 0.08 13.24
N SER A 533 24.00 0.67 13.22
CA SER A 533 23.01 0.38 12.18
C SER A 533 23.39 1.06 10.86
N MET A 534 23.40 0.29 9.77
CA MET A 534 23.55 0.85 8.42
C MET A 534 22.31 1.63 7.94
N TYR A 535 21.18 1.56 8.67
CA TYR A 535 19.98 2.34 8.37
C TYR A 535 20.05 3.77 8.91
N LYS A 536 21.02 4.09 9.79
CA LYS A 536 21.17 5.41 10.42
C LYS A 536 21.38 6.49 9.38
N ASP A 537 22.43 6.38 8.57
CA ASP A 537 22.77 7.39 7.56
C ASP A 537 21.68 7.57 6.51
N PHE A 538 21.05 6.47 6.09
CA PHE A 538 19.86 6.51 5.23
C PHE A 538 18.77 7.38 5.86
N THR A 539 18.39 7.10 7.11
CA THR A 539 17.30 7.80 7.80
C THR A 539 17.64 9.26 8.06
N THR A 540 18.88 9.57 8.46
CA THR A 540 19.37 10.94 8.64
C THR A 540 19.28 11.74 7.35
N ILE A 541 19.68 11.15 6.22
CA ILE A 541 19.54 11.79 4.90
C ILE A 541 18.07 12.07 4.58
N ILE A 542 17.19 11.08 4.73
CA ILE A 542 15.75 11.25 4.46
C ILE A 542 15.18 12.42 5.27
N ARG A 543 15.44 12.45 6.59
CA ARG A 543 14.90 13.50 7.48
C ARG A 543 15.47 14.86 7.15
N LYS A 544 16.79 14.97 6.99
CA LYS A 544 17.47 16.23 6.63
C LYS A 544 16.94 16.82 5.32
N GLN A 545 16.86 16.01 4.27
CA GLN A 545 16.41 16.48 2.95
C GLN A 545 14.92 16.81 2.96
N ARG A 546 14.08 16.01 3.63
CA ARG A 546 12.66 16.32 3.79
C ARG A 546 12.44 17.67 4.49
N SER A 547 13.20 17.95 5.55
CA SER A 547 13.13 19.20 6.30
C SER A 547 13.64 20.40 5.48
N LYS A 548 14.75 20.25 4.74
CA LYS A 548 15.25 21.24 3.78
C LYS A 548 14.15 21.64 2.79
N TYR A 549 13.58 20.68 2.08
CA TYR A 549 12.55 20.97 1.06
C TYR A 549 11.23 21.48 1.64
N LYS A 550 10.90 21.13 2.90
CA LYS A 550 9.76 21.71 3.60
C LYS A 550 9.97 23.20 3.89
N GLN A 551 11.18 23.58 4.30
CA GLN A 551 11.53 25.00 4.54
C GLN A 551 11.56 25.82 3.25
N GLU A 552 11.96 25.21 2.13
CA GLU A 552 11.95 25.83 0.80
C GLU A 552 10.54 25.92 0.18
N GLY A 553 9.50 25.35 0.82
CA GLY A 553 8.15 25.29 0.26
C GLY A 553 8.00 24.35 -0.94
N ASN A 554 8.94 23.43 -1.15
CA ASN A 554 8.89 22.45 -2.24
C ASN A 554 8.16 21.17 -1.79
N GLU A 555 6.83 21.20 -1.90
CA GLU A 555 5.95 20.11 -1.49
C GLU A 555 6.23 18.79 -2.23
N LEU A 556 6.51 18.87 -3.54
CA LEU A 556 6.82 17.69 -4.36
C LEU A 556 8.04 16.95 -3.80
N TYR A 557 9.15 17.64 -3.59
CA TYR A 557 10.40 16.98 -3.16
C TYR A 557 10.33 16.56 -1.70
N SER A 558 9.73 17.37 -0.81
CA SER A 558 9.50 16.96 0.58
C SER A 558 8.64 15.70 0.66
N GLY A 559 7.59 15.61 -0.16
CA GLY A 559 6.75 14.42 -0.32
C GLY A 559 7.53 13.22 -0.86
N LEU A 560 8.35 13.40 -1.90
CA LEU A 560 9.19 12.34 -2.47
C LEU A 560 10.15 11.76 -1.45
N TRP A 561 10.87 12.59 -0.68
CA TRP A 561 11.77 12.12 0.37
C TRP A 561 11.05 11.29 1.43
N LYS A 562 9.85 11.72 1.86
CA LYS A 562 8.99 10.93 2.76
C LYS A 562 8.65 9.56 2.17
N LEU A 563 8.25 9.52 0.90
CA LEU A 563 7.88 8.27 0.22
C LEU A 563 9.08 7.34 0.01
N VAL A 564 10.25 7.87 -0.35
CA VAL A 564 11.50 7.09 -0.49
C VAL A 564 11.86 6.43 0.85
N GLY A 565 11.81 7.17 1.96
CA GLY A 565 12.05 6.63 3.30
C GLY A 565 11.12 5.46 3.64
N ASN A 566 9.81 5.66 3.49
CA ASN A 566 8.80 4.62 3.78
C ASN A 566 8.91 3.40 2.86
N SER A 567 9.41 3.57 1.63
CA SER A 567 9.51 2.49 0.65
C SER A 567 10.61 1.47 0.97
N LEU A 568 11.67 1.85 1.70
CA LEU A 568 12.76 0.96 2.05
C LEU A 568 12.27 -0.16 2.98
N TYR A 569 11.50 0.17 4.02
CA TYR A 569 10.87 -0.81 4.91
C TYR A 569 10.06 -1.87 4.13
N GLY A 570 9.23 -1.43 3.19
CA GLY A 570 8.46 -2.35 2.35
C GLY A 570 9.33 -3.28 1.49
N LYS A 571 10.53 -2.83 1.11
CA LYS A 571 11.52 -3.65 0.39
C LYS A 571 12.21 -4.67 1.29
N THR A 572 12.46 -4.33 2.56
CA THR A 572 12.99 -5.25 3.57
C THR A 572 12.06 -6.44 3.81
N LEU A 573 10.75 -6.26 3.63
CA LEU A 573 9.73 -7.32 3.75
C LEU A 573 9.34 -7.99 2.42
N GLN A 574 9.89 -7.56 1.29
CA GLN A 574 9.44 -8.05 0.00
C GLN A 574 9.72 -9.55 -0.16
N GLY A 575 8.67 -10.32 -0.44
CA GLY A 575 8.75 -11.75 -0.73
C GLY A 575 8.86 -12.66 0.51
N THR A 576 8.89 -12.12 1.74
CA THR A 576 9.00 -12.95 2.96
C THR A 576 7.76 -13.79 3.24
N SER A 577 6.57 -13.34 2.80
CA SER A 577 5.33 -14.10 2.92
C SER A 577 5.15 -15.08 1.75
N SER A 578 4.89 -16.35 2.07
CA SER A 578 4.53 -17.40 1.11
C SER A 578 3.23 -17.11 0.33
N HIS A 579 2.42 -16.15 0.80
CA HIS A 579 1.18 -15.71 0.16
C HIS A 579 1.36 -14.53 -0.79
N SER A 580 2.55 -13.91 -0.84
CA SER A 580 2.85 -12.77 -1.72
C SER A 580 3.06 -13.23 -3.16
N LYS A 581 1.97 -13.33 -3.93
CA LYS A 581 1.99 -13.72 -5.35
C LYS A 581 1.78 -12.50 -6.27
N GLY A 582 2.62 -12.38 -7.30
CA GLY A 582 2.50 -11.41 -8.38
C GLY A 582 2.11 -12.09 -9.69
N PHE A 583 1.41 -11.37 -10.57
CA PHE A 583 1.08 -11.87 -11.90
C PHE A 583 2.28 -11.72 -12.85
N ASP A 584 2.65 -12.78 -13.57
CA ASP A 584 3.73 -12.79 -14.55
C ASP A 584 3.17 -12.80 -15.99
N LEU A 585 3.47 -11.75 -16.77
CA LEU A 585 3.04 -11.62 -18.16
C LEU A 585 3.59 -12.73 -19.06
N ALA A 586 4.82 -13.18 -18.80
CA ALA A 586 5.48 -14.15 -19.68
C ALA A 586 4.85 -15.54 -19.59
N THR A 587 4.30 -15.90 -18.42
CA THR A 587 3.68 -17.21 -18.19
C THR A 587 2.16 -17.16 -18.08
N GLY A 588 1.56 -15.98 -17.91
CA GLY A 588 0.13 -15.84 -17.64
C GLY A 588 -0.31 -16.42 -16.29
N LEU A 589 0.64 -16.71 -15.39
CA LEU A 589 0.39 -17.33 -14.09
C LEU A 589 0.83 -16.41 -12.95
N SER A 590 0.25 -16.63 -11.77
CA SER A 590 0.73 -15.99 -10.55
C SER A 590 1.98 -16.73 -10.02
N LYS A 591 3.07 -16.00 -9.81
CA LYS A 591 4.32 -16.49 -9.21
C LYS A 591 4.61 -15.79 -7.90
N ASN A 592 5.42 -16.40 -7.04
CA ASN A 592 5.87 -15.74 -5.81
C ASN A 592 6.67 -14.49 -6.18
N ILE A 593 6.44 -13.40 -5.44
CA ILE A 593 7.23 -12.19 -5.60
C ILE A 593 8.65 -12.48 -5.09
N PRO A 594 9.71 -12.28 -5.90
CA PRO A 594 11.07 -12.55 -5.47
C PRO A 594 11.50 -11.58 -4.36
N TYR A 595 12.50 -11.98 -3.59
CA TYR A 595 13.13 -11.11 -2.59
C TYR A 595 13.71 -9.86 -3.24
N SER A 596 13.66 -8.71 -2.58
CA SER A 596 14.46 -7.55 -3.00
C SER A 596 15.92 -7.72 -2.57
N PRO A 597 16.86 -6.87 -3.02
CA PRO A 597 18.26 -6.94 -2.60
C PRO A 597 18.46 -6.64 -1.11
N VAL A 598 17.45 -6.08 -0.45
CA VAL A 598 17.47 -5.70 0.97
C VAL A 598 16.52 -6.53 1.83
N THR A 599 15.89 -7.58 1.28
CA THR A 599 14.94 -8.41 2.03
C THR A 599 15.62 -9.04 3.25
N ASN A 600 15.04 -8.86 4.43
CA ASN A 600 15.49 -9.50 5.67
C ASN A 600 14.30 -9.67 6.64
N ALA A 601 13.90 -10.92 6.90
CA ALA A 601 12.74 -11.23 7.75
C ALA A 601 13.01 -10.89 9.23
N HIS A 602 14.23 -11.12 9.73
CA HIS A 602 14.64 -10.81 11.10
C HIS A 602 14.50 -9.32 11.39
N TYR A 603 15.12 -8.46 10.57
CA TYR A 603 15.01 -7.00 10.70
C TYR A 603 13.58 -6.52 10.50
N GLY A 604 12.84 -7.14 9.59
CA GLY A 604 11.43 -6.86 9.36
C GLY A 604 10.56 -7.11 10.60
N ALA A 605 10.67 -8.30 11.19
CA ALA A 605 9.90 -8.71 12.35
C ALA A 605 10.28 -7.89 13.58
N TYR A 606 11.58 -7.77 13.87
CA TYR A 606 12.11 -6.93 14.94
C TYR A 606 11.64 -5.49 14.81
N CYS A 607 11.70 -4.92 13.61
CA CYS A 607 11.25 -3.55 13.36
C CYS A 607 9.76 -3.36 13.69
N THR A 608 8.89 -4.22 13.18
CA THR A 608 7.45 -4.09 13.45
C THR A 608 7.11 -4.32 14.92
N SER A 609 7.78 -5.26 15.58
CA SER A 609 7.61 -5.55 17.00
C SER A 609 8.03 -4.38 17.87
N TYR A 610 9.17 -3.75 17.56
CA TYR A 610 9.64 -2.58 18.29
C TYR A 610 8.63 -1.43 18.23
N VAL A 611 8.08 -1.11 17.05
CA VAL A 611 7.03 -0.08 16.92
C VAL A 611 5.79 -0.42 17.76
N ARG A 612 5.32 -1.68 17.71
CA ARG A 612 4.15 -2.12 18.51
C ARG A 612 4.41 -2.01 20.00
N ALA A 613 5.56 -2.51 20.45
CA ALA A 613 5.95 -2.54 21.85
C ALA A 613 6.15 -1.12 22.39
N THR A 614 6.87 -0.24 21.68
CA THR A 614 7.00 1.18 22.10
C THR A 614 5.64 1.86 22.24
N MET A 615 4.74 1.65 21.29
CA MET A 615 3.40 2.26 21.35
C MET A 615 2.58 1.72 22.54
N LEU A 616 2.61 0.41 22.77
CA LEU A 616 1.89 -0.23 23.88
C LEU A 616 2.51 0.08 25.25
N GLU A 617 3.81 0.31 25.33
CA GLU A 617 4.49 0.79 26.53
C GLU A 617 3.95 2.16 26.95
N VAL A 618 3.86 3.11 26.02
CA VAL A 618 3.32 4.45 26.29
C VAL A 618 1.84 4.39 26.67
N ILE A 619 1.04 3.59 25.95
CA ILE A 619 -0.39 3.39 26.28
C ILE A 619 -0.55 2.77 27.67
N GLY A 620 0.27 1.76 28.01
CA GLY A 620 0.27 1.11 29.32
C GLY A 620 0.55 2.10 30.44
N LYS A 621 1.61 2.91 30.29
CA LYS A 621 1.98 3.94 31.27
C LYS A 621 0.93 5.04 31.44
N LEU A 622 0.28 5.46 30.35
CA LEU A 622 -0.84 6.39 30.42
C LEU A 622 -1.98 5.82 31.28
N CYS A 623 -2.32 4.55 31.07
CA CYS A 623 -3.36 3.87 31.84
C CYS A 623 -2.96 3.66 33.30
N GLU A 624 -1.70 3.33 33.57
CA GLU A 624 -1.17 3.15 34.92
C GLU A 624 -1.19 4.47 35.72
N ARG A 625 -0.73 5.57 35.12
CA ARG A 625 -0.57 6.85 35.82
C ARG A 625 -1.88 7.61 36.03
N TYR A 626 -2.79 7.54 35.07
CA TYR A 626 -4.02 8.36 35.05
C TYR A 626 -5.31 7.53 35.15
N GLY A 627 -5.22 6.20 35.13
CA GLY A 627 -6.37 5.32 35.32
C GLY A 627 -7.50 5.55 34.30
N ASP A 628 -8.72 5.68 34.80
CA ASP A 628 -9.94 5.83 33.99
C ASP A 628 -10.11 7.22 33.37
N ASP A 629 -9.31 8.21 33.78
CA ASP A 629 -9.29 9.53 33.15
C ASP A 629 -8.81 9.45 31.70
N ILE A 630 -8.02 8.41 31.36
CA ILE A 630 -7.55 8.14 30.01
C ILE A 630 -8.45 7.12 29.31
N LYS A 631 -9.04 7.58 28.21
CA LYS A 631 -9.78 6.80 27.23
C LYS A 631 -8.93 6.64 25.96
N ILE A 632 -8.48 5.42 25.73
CA ILE A 632 -7.95 5.02 24.42
C ILE A 632 -9.13 4.59 23.55
N ILE A 633 -9.25 5.16 22.36
CA ILE A 633 -10.33 4.87 21.42
C ILE A 633 -9.90 3.79 20.45
N SER A 634 -8.72 3.92 19.86
CA SER A 634 -8.18 2.95 18.91
C SER A 634 -6.69 3.15 18.70
N ALA A 635 -6.02 2.11 18.24
CA ALA A 635 -4.65 2.20 17.74
C ALA A 635 -4.55 1.60 16.34
N THR A 636 -3.81 2.27 15.46
CA THR A 636 -3.59 1.87 14.07
C THR A 636 -2.14 2.07 13.64
N THR A 637 -1.45 0.96 13.44
CA THR A 637 -0.07 0.86 12.96
C THR A 637 0.96 1.40 13.95
N ASP A 638 1.15 2.70 13.95
CA ASP A 638 2.16 3.48 14.65
C ASP A 638 1.58 4.71 15.38
N GLY A 639 0.25 4.84 15.40
CA GLY A 639 -0.45 5.90 16.11
C GLY A 639 -1.71 5.42 16.82
N TRP A 640 -2.21 6.25 17.73
CA TRP A 640 -3.41 5.99 18.52
C TRP A 640 -4.20 7.27 18.81
N LEU A 641 -5.50 7.07 18.98
CA LEU A 641 -6.47 8.10 19.30
C LEU A 641 -6.88 7.97 20.77
N CYS A 642 -6.69 9.01 21.56
CA CYS A 642 -7.07 9.05 22.98
C CYS A 642 -7.47 10.46 23.42
N ASN A 643 -7.81 10.65 24.69
CA ASN A 643 -8.05 11.95 25.30
C ASN A 643 -6.88 12.46 26.18
N ALA A 644 -5.70 11.82 26.09
CA ALA A 644 -4.53 12.27 26.84
C ALA A 644 -4.02 13.59 26.28
N THR A 645 -3.73 14.57 27.13
CA THR A 645 -3.09 15.82 26.70
C THR A 645 -1.62 15.57 26.35
N GLN A 646 -1.01 16.52 25.64
CA GLN A 646 0.42 16.43 25.32
C GLN A 646 1.30 16.37 26.59
N GLU A 647 0.96 17.14 27.63
CA GLU A 647 1.70 17.12 28.90
C GLU A 647 1.61 15.75 29.60
N GLN A 648 0.43 15.13 29.59
CA GLN A 648 0.24 13.77 30.13
C GLN A 648 1.03 12.74 29.33
N LEU A 649 1.07 12.89 28.00
CA LEU A 649 1.83 12.01 27.12
C LEU A 649 3.33 12.10 27.39
N GLU A 650 3.89 13.31 27.47
CA GLU A 650 5.32 13.56 27.74
C GLU A 650 5.78 12.92 29.06
N GLN A 651 4.90 12.93 30.07
CA GLN A 651 5.14 12.30 31.36
C GLN A 651 5.22 10.77 31.32
N CYS A 652 4.79 10.13 30.24
CA CYS A 652 4.73 8.67 30.05
C CYS A 652 5.75 8.14 29.02
N LEU A 653 6.71 8.96 28.58
CA LEU A 653 7.76 8.57 27.61
C LEU A 653 9.05 8.05 28.28
N ASP A 654 8.98 7.69 29.56
CA ASP A 654 10.11 7.28 30.41
C ASP A 654 10.35 5.76 30.41
N GLY A 655 9.67 4.99 29.54
CA GLY A 655 9.90 3.54 29.38
C GLY A 655 11.16 3.23 28.58
N PRO A 656 11.82 2.07 28.80
CA PRO A 656 13.05 1.71 28.10
C PRO A 656 12.92 1.68 26.58
N LEU A 657 11.75 1.26 26.03
CA LEU A 657 11.55 1.21 24.58
C LEU A 657 11.34 2.62 24.02
N ALA A 658 10.53 3.45 24.67
CA ALA A 658 10.27 4.84 24.32
C ALA A 658 11.52 5.71 24.42
N GLN A 659 12.30 5.60 25.48
CA GLN A 659 13.57 6.33 25.65
C GLN A 659 14.56 6.00 24.54
N ARG A 660 14.69 4.71 24.17
CA ARG A 660 15.53 4.30 23.04
C ARG A 660 15.01 4.87 21.72
N PHE A 661 13.68 4.90 21.53
CA PHE A 661 13.08 5.45 20.31
C PHE A 661 13.32 6.97 20.22
N GLN A 662 13.16 7.70 21.32
CA GLN A 662 13.46 9.12 21.43
C GLN A 662 14.95 9.39 21.19
N GLN A 663 15.86 8.59 21.76
CA GLN A 663 17.29 8.71 21.51
C GLN A 663 17.61 8.61 20.02
N ILE A 664 17.04 7.62 19.33
CA ILE A 664 17.22 7.49 17.87
C ILE A 664 16.69 8.74 17.16
N CYS A 665 15.50 9.23 17.50
CA CYS A 665 14.93 10.45 16.90
C CYS A 665 15.84 11.67 17.11
N THR A 666 16.40 11.83 18.30
CA THR A 666 17.38 12.88 18.62
C THR A 666 18.63 12.74 17.75
N GLU A 667 19.15 11.52 17.58
CA GLU A 667 20.35 11.26 16.78
C GLU A 667 20.16 11.48 15.27
N VAL A 668 18.98 11.19 14.71
CA VAL A 668 18.74 11.30 13.25
C VAL A 668 18.18 12.65 12.81
N SER A 669 17.48 13.39 13.67
CA SER A 669 16.91 14.70 13.31
C SER A 669 16.76 15.70 14.45
N GLY A 670 16.91 15.31 15.72
CA GLY A 670 16.65 16.20 16.86
C GLY A 670 15.16 16.47 17.11
N GLU A 671 14.27 15.63 16.56
CA GLU A 671 12.81 15.78 16.73
C GLU A 671 12.28 14.90 17.87
N ASP A 672 11.11 15.24 18.40
CA ASP A 672 10.40 14.42 19.37
C ASP A 672 9.83 13.15 18.73
N MET A 673 9.74 12.10 19.55
CA MET A 673 9.23 10.80 19.09
C MET A 673 7.73 10.80 18.81
N MET A 674 6.95 11.69 19.43
CA MET A 674 5.50 11.78 19.29
C MET A 674 5.11 13.00 18.45
N GLN A 675 4.15 12.84 17.54
CA GLN A 675 3.60 13.93 16.72
C GLN A 675 2.08 13.96 16.82
N LEU A 676 1.52 15.12 17.17
CA LEU A 676 0.08 15.35 17.08
C LEU A 676 -0.34 15.47 15.60
N LYS A 677 -1.29 14.64 15.19
CA LYS A 677 -1.76 14.55 13.81
C LYS A 677 -3.15 15.15 13.63
N HIS A 678 -4.06 14.83 14.55
CA HIS A 678 -5.42 15.34 14.54
C HIS A 678 -5.92 15.61 15.95
N HIS A 679 -6.94 16.45 16.04
CA HIS A 679 -7.66 16.86 17.23
C HIS A 679 -9.14 17.03 16.90
N ALA A 680 -9.99 16.42 17.72
CA ALA A 680 -11.45 16.43 17.58
C ALA A 680 -12.12 16.66 18.93
N LYS A 681 -13.30 17.29 18.91
CA LYS A 681 -14.13 17.53 20.10
C LYS A 681 -15.15 16.41 20.38
N GLN A 682 -15.49 15.65 19.34
CA GLN A 682 -16.31 14.45 19.44
C GLN A 682 -15.97 13.54 18.27
N ILE A 683 -15.87 12.24 18.52
CA ILE A 683 -15.48 11.25 17.52
C ILE A 683 -16.55 10.17 17.36
N ILE A 684 -16.50 9.45 16.23
CA ILE A 684 -17.26 8.21 16.03
C ILE A 684 -16.27 7.09 15.73
N SER A 685 -16.28 6.05 16.56
CA SER A 685 -15.47 4.85 16.38
C SER A 685 -16.35 3.70 15.90
N MET A 686 -16.14 3.26 14.67
CA MET A 686 -16.91 2.17 14.05
C MET A 686 -16.24 0.81 14.27
N LYS A 687 -14.90 0.78 14.17
CA LYS A 687 -14.03 -0.40 14.27
C LYS A 687 -12.56 0.03 14.26
N THR A 688 -11.62 -0.90 14.39
CA THR A 688 -10.17 -0.63 14.45
C THR A 688 -9.64 0.36 13.40
N ARG A 689 -10.19 0.39 12.17
CA ARG A 689 -9.80 1.34 11.10
C ARG A 689 -10.99 2.12 10.52
N GLY A 690 -12.02 2.35 11.33
CA GLY A 690 -13.15 3.23 11.04
C GLY A 690 -13.34 4.29 12.13
N GLN A 691 -12.87 5.52 11.92
CA GLN A 691 -12.85 6.61 12.90
C GLN A 691 -13.19 7.91 12.18
N LEU A 692 -14.17 8.64 12.69
CA LEU A 692 -14.70 9.85 12.10
C LEU A 692 -14.73 10.97 13.14
N THR A 693 -14.81 12.20 12.67
CA THR A 693 -15.01 13.38 13.53
C THR A 693 -16.47 13.81 13.46
N ALA A 694 -17.18 13.76 14.60
CA ALA A 694 -18.53 14.33 14.72
C ALA A 694 -18.49 15.84 15.03
N GLU A 695 -17.52 16.27 15.84
CA GLU A 695 -17.28 17.68 16.16
C GLU A 695 -15.80 18.00 16.01
N LEU A 696 -15.47 18.97 15.15
CA LEU A 696 -14.10 19.36 14.84
C LEU A 696 -13.39 19.98 16.05
N GLY A 697 -12.10 19.68 16.19
CA GLY A 697 -11.19 20.40 17.07
C GLY A 697 -10.38 21.44 16.30
N ASP A 698 -9.13 21.62 16.69
CA ASP A 698 -8.22 22.66 16.19
C ASP A 698 -7.47 22.25 14.91
N THR A 699 -7.67 21.02 14.43
CA THR A 699 -7.01 20.48 13.24
C THR A 699 -7.99 19.92 12.22
N LYS A 700 -7.48 19.38 11.11
CA LYS A 700 -8.28 18.64 10.12
C LYS A 700 -9.01 17.44 10.75
N PRO A 701 -10.19 17.05 10.23
CA PRO A 701 -10.96 15.94 10.78
C PRO A 701 -10.20 14.61 10.66
N ILE A 702 -10.45 13.74 11.64
CA ILE A 702 -10.10 12.33 11.58
C ILE A 702 -11.10 11.68 10.63
N CYS A 703 -10.64 11.15 9.50
CA CYS A 703 -11.51 10.53 8.48
C CYS A 703 -10.95 9.19 7.98
N ALA A 704 -11.05 8.17 8.82
CA ALA A 704 -10.75 6.78 8.48
C ALA A 704 -12.03 6.03 8.08
N LYS A 705 -12.17 5.72 6.79
CA LYS A 705 -13.43 5.26 6.18
C LYS A 705 -13.67 3.74 6.20
N ALA A 706 -12.85 2.97 6.92
CA ALA A 706 -12.94 1.50 6.98
C ALA A 706 -12.99 0.78 5.61
N GLY A 707 -12.35 1.35 4.58
CA GLY A 707 -12.35 0.81 3.21
C GLY A 707 -13.57 1.19 2.36
N VAL A 708 -14.49 2.00 2.88
CA VAL A 708 -15.57 2.62 2.10
C VAL A 708 -15.04 3.80 1.31
N LYS A 709 -15.49 3.94 0.07
CA LYS A 709 -15.14 5.06 -0.81
C LYS A 709 -16.32 6.02 -0.90
N ALA A 710 -16.13 7.24 -0.42
CA ALA A 710 -17.11 8.31 -0.56
C ALA A 710 -17.31 8.69 -2.04
N PRO A 711 -18.49 9.21 -2.41
CA PRO A 711 -18.71 9.86 -3.70
C PRO A 711 -17.70 10.98 -3.96
N LYS A 712 -17.46 11.33 -5.22
CA LYS A 712 -16.62 12.51 -5.54
C LYS A 712 -17.38 13.80 -5.22
N GLY A 713 -16.65 14.80 -4.71
CA GLY A 713 -17.19 16.16 -4.51
C GLY A 713 -18.01 16.37 -3.25
N VAL A 714 -18.06 15.39 -2.34
CA VAL A 714 -18.70 15.53 -1.01
C VAL A 714 -17.64 15.70 0.07
N ASP A 715 -18.01 16.29 1.21
CA ASP A 715 -17.21 16.17 2.43
C ASP A 715 -17.22 14.70 2.85
N GLU A 716 -16.07 14.04 2.74
CA GLU A 716 -15.97 12.61 2.98
C GLU A 716 -16.27 12.23 4.43
N ASN A 717 -15.93 13.11 5.39
CA ASN A 717 -16.16 12.86 6.80
C ASN A 717 -17.65 13.00 7.12
N GLU A 718 -18.27 14.11 6.69
CA GLU A 718 -19.69 14.36 6.87
C GLU A 718 -20.55 13.24 6.26
N TRP A 719 -20.24 12.83 5.02
CA TRP A 719 -20.93 11.73 4.35
C TRP A 719 -20.77 10.40 5.07
N MET A 720 -19.59 10.12 5.63
CA MET A 720 -19.36 8.90 6.40
C MET A 720 -20.09 8.92 7.75
N VAL A 721 -20.23 10.08 8.39
CA VAL A 721 -21.01 10.25 9.63
C VAL A 721 -22.48 9.98 9.34
N GLU A 722 -23.06 10.58 8.29
CA GLU A 722 -24.43 10.26 7.83
C GLU A 722 -24.57 8.76 7.56
N LEU A 723 -23.67 8.19 6.76
CA LEU A 723 -23.71 6.77 6.40
C LEU A 723 -23.68 5.86 7.63
N PHE A 724 -22.86 6.17 8.64
CA PHE A 724 -22.78 5.36 9.86
C PHE A 724 -24.06 5.48 10.68
N LEU A 725 -24.59 6.69 10.89
CA LEU A 725 -25.78 6.93 11.70
C LEU A 725 -27.05 6.37 11.04
N ASP A 726 -27.16 6.46 9.72
CA ASP A 726 -28.35 6.04 8.96
C ASP A 726 -28.29 4.59 8.44
N ARG A 727 -27.20 3.87 8.73
CA ARG A 727 -27.03 2.50 8.20
C ARG A 727 -28.16 1.57 8.63
N TYR A 728 -28.43 0.59 7.75
CA TYR A 728 -29.38 -0.48 8.00
C TYR A 728 -28.82 -1.85 7.54
N PRO A 729 -29.35 -2.96 8.07
CA PRO A 729 -28.88 -4.30 7.74
C PRO A 729 -28.98 -4.60 6.25
N GLY A 730 -27.95 -5.23 5.68
CA GLY A 730 -27.91 -5.58 4.27
C GLY A 730 -27.71 -4.41 3.31
N GLN A 731 -27.57 -3.17 3.79
CA GLN A 731 -27.26 -2.00 2.96
C GLN A 731 -26.04 -2.28 2.09
N LYS A 732 -26.13 -1.89 0.82
CA LYS A 732 -25.05 -2.04 -0.15
C LYS A 732 -24.47 -0.70 -0.53
N VAL A 733 -23.16 -0.70 -0.76
CA VAL A 733 -22.43 0.46 -1.30
C VAL A 733 -21.77 0.09 -2.62
N ALA A 734 -21.75 1.06 -3.53
CA ALA A 734 -21.08 0.90 -4.81
C ALA A 734 -19.57 0.80 -4.59
N ARG A 735 -18.96 -0.26 -5.12
CA ARG A 735 -17.53 -0.46 -5.17
C ARG A 735 -17.08 -0.47 -6.63
N LYS A 736 -16.28 0.53 -6.99
CA LYS A 736 -15.63 0.64 -8.29
C LYS A 736 -14.18 0.17 -8.15
N HIS A 737 -13.79 -0.84 -8.92
CA HIS A 737 -12.41 -1.27 -9.05
C HIS A 737 -12.07 -1.51 -10.52
N LEU A 738 -10.81 -1.39 -10.87
CA LEU A 738 -10.37 -1.66 -12.23
C LEU A 738 -10.13 -3.15 -12.44
N ALA A 739 -10.29 -3.60 -13.68
CA ALA A 739 -9.89 -4.93 -14.10
C ALA A 739 -8.47 -5.29 -13.63
N SER A 740 -8.34 -6.48 -13.05
CA SER A 740 -7.04 -6.99 -12.58
C SER A 740 -6.14 -7.30 -13.79
N ALA A 741 -4.81 -7.21 -13.62
CA ALA A 741 -3.88 -7.51 -14.72
C ALA A 741 -4.06 -8.94 -15.24
N ARG A 742 -4.41 -9.85 -14.33
CA ARG A 742 -4.74 -11.25 -14.63
C ARG A 742 -6.00 -11.35 -15.49
N ASP A 743 -7.08 -10.69 -15.12
CA ASP A 743 -8.33 -10.73 -15.90
C ASP A 743 -8.16 -10.11 -17.28
N GLN A 744 -7.45 -8.98 -17.36
CA GLN A 744 -7.11 -8.36 -18.64
C GLN A 744 -6.38 -9.35 -19.53
N TRP A 745 -5.32 -9.97 -19.03
CA TRP A 745 -4.49 -10.90 -19.80
C TRP A 745 -5.20 -12.20 -20.18
N LEU A 746 -5.87 -12.86 -19.23
CA LEU A 746 -6.51 -14.15 -19.47
C LEU A 746 -7.77 -14.04 -20.33
N LYS A 747 -8.44 -12.88 -20.34
CA LYS A 747 -9.71 -12.67 -21.04
C LYS A 747 -9.61 -11.68 -22.21
N GLU A 748 -8.40 -11.23 -22.55
CA GLU A 748 -8.14 -10.15 -23.52
C GLU A 748 -9.06 -8.93 -23.30
N MET A 749 -9.24 -8.58 -22.03
CA MET A 749 -10.21 -7.59 -21.57
C MET A 749 -9.53 -6.23 -21.43
N ASP A 750 -10.12 -5.19 -22.01
CA ASP A 750 -9.62 -3.82 -21.87
C ASP A 750 -9.63 -3.36 -20.39
N LEU A 751 -8.92 -2.28 -20.07
CA LEU A 751 -8.94 -1.73 -18.72
C LEU A 751 -10.29 -1.06 -18.45
N VAL A 752 -11.21 -1.82 -17.87
CA VAL A 752 -12.57 -1.37 -17.58
C VAL A 752 -12.76 -1.21 -16.08
N SER A 753 -13.62 -0.27 -15.71
CA SER A 753 -14.10 -0.14 -14.33
C SER A 753 -15.20 -1.17 -14.08
N ILE A 754 -14.91 -2.12 -13.20
CA ILE A 754 -15.88 -3.09 -12.71
C ILE A 754 -16.64 -2.44 -11.55
N HIS A 755 -17.94 -2.28 -11.74
CA HIS A 755 -18.86 -1.81 -10.73
C HIS A 755 -19.49 -3.02 -10.07
N THR A 756 -19.25 -3.18 -8.78
CA THR A 756 -19.85 -4.21 -7.94
C THR A 756 -20.54 -3.54 -6.78
N GLU A 757 -21.68 -4.06 -6.37
CA GLU A 757 -22.21 -3.72 -5.06
C GLU A 757 -21.57 -4.61 -4.00
N GLN A 758 -21.19 -4.00 -2.87
CA GLN A 758 -20.72 -4.75 -1.71
C GLN A 758 -21.57 -4.39 -0.51
N THR A 759 -21.92 -5.39 0.30
CA THR A 759 -22.58 -5.15 1.59
C THR A 759 -21.70 -4.28 2.48
N LEU A 760 -22.29 -3.21 3.02
CA LEU A 760 -21.64 -2.28 3.94
C LEU A 760 -21.22 -3.01 5.22
N ASN A 761 -20.03 -2.69 5.73
CA ASN A 761 -19.48 -3.33 6.93
C ASN A 761 -18.83 -2.32 7.87
N LEU A 762 -19.67 -1.54 8.55
CA LEU A 762 -19.27 -0.56 9.57
C LEU A 762 -19.49 -1.03 11.01
N GLU A 763 -20.01 -2.25 11.19
CA GLU A 763 -20.15 -2.83 12.53
C GLU A 763 -18.80 -3.14 13.17
N TYR A 764 -18.80 -3.17 14.50
CA TYR A 764 -17.65 -3.44 15.36
C TYR A 764 -16.96 -4.75 14.98
N ASP A 765 -15.63 -4.81 15.14
CA ASP A 765 -14.82 -5.94 14.67
C ASP A 765 -14.65 -7.07 15.69
N PHE A 766 -15.08 -6.88 16.94
CA PHE A 766 -15.00 -7.86 18.03
C PHE A 766 -13.57 -8.36 18.31
N LYS A 767 -12.56 -7.56 17.97
CA LYS A 767 -11.18 -7.83 18.41
C LYS A 767 -10.99 -7.68 19.92
N ARG A 768 -11.88 -6.95 20.57
CA ARG A 768 -12.01 -6.81 22.02
C ARG A 768 -13.46 -7.06 22.41
N ARG A 769 -13.69 -7.37 23.69
CA ARG A 769 -15.02 -7.68 24.24
C ARG A 769 -15.77 -6.40 24.61
N PRO A 770 -16.95 -6.14 24.02
CA PRO A 770 -17.79 -5.00 24.38
C PRO A 770 -18.27 -5.02 25.84
N VAL A 771 -18.25 -3.88 26.53
CA VAL A 771 -18.75 -3.65 27.90
C VAL A 771 -19.30 -2.22 28.07
N ASN A 772 -20.07 -1.96 29.14
CA ASN A 772 -20.61 -0.63 29.46
C ASN A 772 -21.41 0.04 28.30
N PRO A 773 -22.43 -0.64 27.76
CA PRO A 773 -23.29 -0.08 26.72
C PRO A 773 -24.06 1.14 27.24
N ARG A 774 -24.19 2.17 26.40
CA ARG A 774 -24.92 3.40 26.70
C ARG A 774 -25.34 4.13 25.43
N MET A 775 -26.37 4.96 25.52
CA MET A 775 -26.73 5.89 24.45
C MET A 775 -25.92 7.18 24.60
N VAL A 776 -25.40 7.70 23.49
CA VAL A 776 -24.64 8.95 23.44
C VAL A 776 -25.18 9.85 22.33
N GLU A 777 -25.39 11.11 22.66
CA GLU A 777 -25.89 12.11 21.72
C GLU A 777 -24.83 12.57 20.71
N VAL A 778 -25.25 12.72 19.45
CA VAL A 778 -24.44 13.23 18.34
C VAL A 778 -25.29 14.12 17.45
N ARG A 779 -24.67 15.14 16.84
CA ARG A 779 -25.36 15.95 15.83
C ARG A 779 -25.38 15.21 14.51
N HIS A 780 -26.56 14.98 13.96
CA HIS A 780 -26.70 14.42 12.62
C HIS A 780 -26.30 15.48 11.58
N PRO A 781 -25.35 15.21 10.67
CA PRO A 781 -24.80 16.24 9.78
C PRO A 781 -25.83 16.85 8.83
N LYS A 782 -26.74 16.01 8.31
CA LYS A 782 -27.75 16.43 7.33
C LYS A 782 -28.98 17.15 7.91
N SER A 783 -29.59 16.62 8.98
CA SER A 783 -30.76 17.25 9.61
C SER A 783 -30.38 18.35 10.60
N GLY A 784 -29.16 18.32 11.15
CA GLY A 784 -28.70 19.23 12.20
C GLY A 784 -29.24 18.90 13.59
N GLU A 785 -30.12 17.90 13.71
CA GLU A 785 -30.74 17.48 14.97
C GLU A 785 -29.77 16.67 15.85
N MET A 786 -29.99 16.70 17.15
CA MET A 786 -29.30 15.79 18.08
C MET A 786 -30.02 14.44 18.04
N VAL A 787 -29.26 13.38 17.73
CA VAL A 787 -29.73 12.00 17.72
C VAL A 787 -28.88 11.19 18.70
N GLU A 788 -29.40 10.07 19.19
CA GLU A 788 -28.64 9.17 20.06
C GLU A 788 -28.14 7.94 19.29
N HIS A 789 -26.95 7.45 19.65
CA HIS A 789 -26.41 6.20 19.12
C HIS A 789 -25.77 5.38 20.25
N LEU A 790 -25.88 4.06 20.17
CA LEU A 790 -25.24 3.11 21.06
C LEU A 790 -23.72 3.26 21.01
N SER A 791 -23.12 3.35 22.19
CA SER A 791 -21.68 3.32 22.40
C SER A 791 -21.34 2.33 23.49
N PHE A 792 -20.12 1.78 23.44
CA PHE A 792 -19.61 0.89 24.48
C PHE A 792 -18.09 0.95 24.57
N ASP A 793 -17.59 0.70 25.77
CA ASP A 793 -16.17 0.49 26.03
C ASP A 793 -15.80 -0.98 25.75
N THR A 794 -14.52 -1.33 25.86
CA THR A 794 -14.09 -2.71 25.59
C THR A 794 -12.98 -3.17 26.52
N VAL A 795 -13.02 -4.45 26.85
CA VAL A 795 -11.98 -5.17 27.60
C VAL A 795 -11.36 -6.26 26.73
N PRO A 796 -10.14 -6.74 27.01
CA PRO A 796 -9.58 -7.86 26.27
C PRO A 796 -10.45 -9.12 26.42
N TRP A 797 -10.39 -9.98 25.40
CA TRP A 797 -10.87 -11.35 25.51
C TRP A 797 -9.90 -12.17 26.37
N ASN A 798 -10.38 -13.20 27.07
CA ASN A 798 -9.46 -14.05 27.82
C ASN A 798 -8.56 -14.83 26.84
N THR A 799 -9.15 -15.38 25.78
CA THR A 799 -8.46 -16.11 24.71
C THR A 799 -8.87 -15.62 23.32
N VAL A 800 -8.09 -15.96 22.29
CA VAL A 800 -8.44 -15.68 20.89
C VAL A 800 -9.74 -16.38 20.48
N ASP A 801 -9.95 -17.61 20.95
CA ASP A 801 -11.10 -18.44 20.58
C ASP A 801 -12.43 -17.82 21.01
N GLU A 802 -12.48 -17.23 22.21
CA GLU A 802 -13.66 -16.47 22.67
C GLU A 802 -14.01 -15.32 21.73
N GLY A 803 -13.00 -14.54 21.33
CA GLY A 803 -13.17 -13.43 20.40
C GLY A 803 -13.59 -13.88 19.00
N LEU A 804 -13.10 -15.03 18.54
CA LEU A 804 -13.50 -15.62 17.26
C LEU A 804 -14.93 -16.17 17.28
N ASP A 805 -15.33 -16.82 18.38
CA ASP A 805 -16.70 -17.31 18.57
C ASP A 805 -17.68 -16.12 18.60
N ALA A 806 -17.40 -15.07 19.40
CA ALA A 806 -18.20 -13.85 19.44
C ALA A 806 -18.32 -13.19 18.07
N ARG A 807 -17.20 -13.05 17.34
CA ARG A 807 -17.20 -12.48 15.99
C ARG A 807 -18.05 -13.30 15.03
N THR A 808 -17.97 -14.62 15.11
CA THR A 808 -18.68 -15.55 14.21
C THR A 808 -20.18 -15.46 14.43
N TYR A 809 -20.64 -15.46 15.68
CA TYR A 809 -22.04 -15.26 15.99
C TYR A 809 -22.51 -13.85 15.62
N PHE A 810 -21.68 -12.84 15.79
CA PHE A 810 -22.03 -11.49 15.36
C PHE A 810 -22.17 -11.38 13.85
N ASP A 811 -21.34 -12.10 13.07
CA ASP A 811 -21.47 -12.17 11.62
C ASP A 811 -22.81 -12.79 11.16
N GLU A 812 -23.36 -13.74 11.93
CA GLU A 812 -24.70 -14.28 11.71
C GLU A 812 -25.79 -13.27 12.10
N TRP A 813 -25.67 -12.67 13.29
CA TRP A 813 -26.67 -11.74 13.82
C TRP A 813 -26.82 -10.48 12.96
N ARG A 814 -25.70 -9.88 12.54
CA ARG A 814 -25.69 -8.61 11.79
C ARG A 814 -26.18 -8.71 10.35
N VAL A 815 -26.53 -9.91 9.87
CA VAL A 815 -27.17 -10.07 8.56
C VAL A 815 -28.50 -9.30 8.53
N ASN A 816 -29.23 -9.33 9.64
CA ASN A 816 -30.55 -8.71 9.77
C ASN A 816 -30.59 -7.59 10.83
N ASN A 817 -29.48 -7.26 11.47
CA ASN A 817 -29.43 -6.32 12.60
C ASN A 817 -28.21 -5.37 12.54
N CYS A 818 -28.31 -4.23 13.21
CA CYS A 818 -27.24 -3.24 13.38
C CYS A 818 -27.18 -2.82 14.84
N LEU A 819 -25.99 -2.56 15.40
CA LEU A 819 -25.85 -2.04 16.76
C LEU A 819 -26.03 -0.51 16.77
N LYS A 820 -27.25 -0.03 17.03
CA LYS A 820 -27.57 1.41 17.07
C LYS A 820 -28.23 1.86 18.38
N THR A 821 -28.96 0.98 19.05
CA THR A 821 -29.75 1.28 20.24
C THR A 821 -29.47 0.31 21.38
N MET A 822 -29.94 0.62 22.60
CA MET A 822 -29.92 -0.34 23.70
C MET A 822 -30.77 -1.58 23.43
N GLU A 823 -31.87 -1.45 22.68
CA GLU A 823 -32.67 -2.60 22.27
C GLU A 823 -31.89 -3.53 21.33
N ASP A 824 -31.13 -2.98 20.38
CA ASP A 824 -30.24 -3.76 19.51
C ASP A 824 -29.16 -4.49 20.32
N TRP A 825 -28.63 -3.82 21.34
CA TRP A 825 -27.67 -4.42 22.26
C TRP A 825 -28.26 -5.58 23.04
N ASP A 826 -29.46 -5.42 23.61
CA ASP A 826 -30.14 -6.47 24.36
C ASP A 826 -30.50 -7.66 23.47
N ASN A 827 -30.95 -7.39 22.23
CA ASN A 827 -31.16 -8.40 21.19
C ASN A 827 -29.86 -9.17 20.88
N TRP A 828 -28.74 -8.46 20.74
CA TRP A 828 -27.44 -9.07 20.49
C TRP A 828 -26.98 -9.92 21.67
N MET A 829 -27.09 -9.42 22.90
CA MET A 829 -26.64 -10.16 24.09
C MET A 829 -27.49 -11.40 24.35
N ASP A 830 -28.79 -11.33 24.13
CA ASP A 830 -29.67 -12.49 24.15
C ASP A 830 -29.23 -13.54 23.13
N PHE A 831 -29.03 -13.12 21.87
CA PHE A 831 -28.57 -13.99 20.79
C PHE A 831 -27.22 -14.64 21.12
N TYR A 832 -26.23 -13.83 21.53
CA TYR A 832 -24.88 -14.28 21.81
C TYR A 832 -24.83 -15.28 22.97
N LYS A 833 -25.53 -14.99 24.09
CA LYS A 833 -25.58 -15.88 25.26
C LYS A 833 -26.23 -17.21 24.88
N VAL A 834 -27.39 -17.18 24.21
CA VAL A 834 -28.07 -18.40 23.74
C VAL A 834 -27.21 -19.23 22.80
N ARG A 835 -26.59 -18.62 21.77
CA ARG A 835 -25.76 -19.36 20.80
C ARG A 835 -24.55 -20.00 21.46
N SER A 836 -23.92 -19.30 22.40
CA SER A 836 -22.75 -19.80 23.13
C SER A 836 -23.08 -21.04 23.97
N TYR A 837 -24.18 -21.02 24.72
CA TYR A 837 -24.59 -22.15 25.58
C TYR A 837 -25.23 -23.32 24.81
N LEU A 838 -25.94 -23.05 23.71
CA LEU A 838 -26.61 -24.08 22.91
C LEU A 838 -25.75 -24.66 21.79
N LYS A 839 -24.46 -24.29 21.71
CA LYS A 839 -23.49 -24.85 20.76
C LYS A 839 -23.51 -26.38 20.81
N GLY A 840 -23.68 -27.02 19.64
CA GLY A 840 -23.72 -28.48 19.52
C GLY A 840 -25.02 -29.18 19.95
N THR A 841 -26.02 -28.46 20.48
CA THR A 841 -27.30 -29.06 20.90
C THR A 841 -28.27 -29.33 19.75
N GLY A 842 -28.05 -28.68 18.59
CA GLY A 842 -28.93 -28.70 17.42
C GLY A 842 -30.17 -27.80 17.53
N VAL A 843 -30.32 -27.07 18.63
CA VAL A 843 -31.41 -26.08 18.80
C VAL A 843 -31.06 -24.80 18.04
N LYS A 844 -32.01 -24.32 17.22
CA LYS A 844 -31.88 -23.06 16.49
C LYS A 844 -32.39 -21.91 17.35
N TYR A 845 -31.79 -20.73 17.19
CA TYR A 845 -32.35 -19.50 17.72
C TYR A 845 -33.70 -19.22 17.03
N LEU A 846 -34.71 -18.85 17.80
CA LEU A 846 -36.07 -18.60 17.31
C LEU A 846 -36.29 -17.09 17.14
N GLU A 847 -37.33 -16.67 16.42
CA GLU A 847 -37.64 -15.25 16.19
C GLU A 847 -37.97 -14.49 17.49
N ASP A 848 -38.59 -15.18 18.44
CA ASP A 848 -38.90 -14.72 19.81
C ASP A 848 -37.72 -14.92 20.79
N GLY A 849 -36.53 -15.22 20.27
CA GLY A 849 -35.27 -15.28 21.01
C GLY A 849 -35.22 -16.34 22.11
N SER A 850 -34.54 -16.03 23.21
CA SER A 850 -34.42 -16.93 24.37
C SER A 850 -35.78 -17.25 25.02
N GLU A 851 -36.73 -16.31 25.02
CA GLU A 851 -38.08 -16.50 25.56
C GLU A 851 -38.79 -17.63 24.82
N GLY A 852 -38.75 -17.63 23.49
CA GLY A 852 -39.34 -18.70 22.68
C GLY A 852 -38.72 -20.06 22.93
N ILE A 853 -37.39 -20.10 23.04
CA ILE A 853 -36.67 -21.33 23.38
C ILE A 853 -37.11 -21.82 24.75
N PHE A 854 -37.17 -20.93 25.74
CA PHE A 854 -37.63 -21.26 27.08
C PHE A 854 -39.08 -21.75 27.07
N LYS A 855 -39.99 -21.05 26.39
CA LYS A 855 -41.39 -21.43 26.20
C LYS A 855 -41.49 -22.84 25.65
N VAL A 856 -40.77 -23.15 24.57
CA VAL A 856 -40.78 -24.49 23.97
C VAL A 856 -40.24 -25.57 24.93
N GLN A 857 -39.17 -25.29 25.68
CA GLN A 857 -38.64 -26.27 26.65
C GLN A 857 -39.55 -26.42 27.87
N MET A 858 -40.13 -25.33 28.36
CA MET A 858 -41.12 -25.31 29.43
C MET A 858 -42.34 -26.15 29.07
N LEU A 859 -42.90 -25.99 27.87
CA LEU A 859 -44.02 -26.82 27.39
C LEU A 859 -43.65 -28.31 27.33
N ARG A 860 -42.43 -28.64 26.90
CA ARG A 860 -41.92 -30.03 26.94
C ARG A 860 -41.82 -30.53 28.38
N ALA A 861 -41.30 -29.75 29.30
CA ALA A 861 -41.16 -30.13 30.70
C ALA A 861 -42.53 -30.38 31.36
N ILE A 862 -43.49 -29.47 31.16
CA ILE A 862 -44.86 -29.61 31.70
C ILE A 862 -45.57 -30.82 31.10
N THR A 863 -45.48 -31.04 29.78
CA THR A 863 -46.16 -32.17 29.11
C THR A 863 -45.51 -33.53 29.35
N GLN A 864 -44.26 -33.56 29.83
CA GLN A 864 -43.49 -34.77 30.14
C GLN A 864 -43.38 -35.04 31.65
N GLY A 865 -43.73 -34.08 32.51
CA GLY A 865 -43.53 -34.18 33.96
C GLY A 865 -42.05 -34.22 34.35
N LYS A 866 -41.24 -33.34 33.73
CA LYS A 866 -39.79 -33.22 33.96
C LYS A 866 -39.45 -31.91 34.66
N TRP A 867 -38.16 -31.62 34.90
CA TRP A 867 -37.70 -30.43 35.66
C TRP A 867 -38.28 -30.31 37.08
N GLY A 868 -38.58 -31.44 37.72
CA GLY A 868 -39.23 -31.47 39.05
C GLY A 868 -40.75 -31.27 39.02
N LEU A 869 -41.37 -31.12 37.83
CA LEU A 869 -42.80 -30.92 37.68
C LEU A 869 -43.64 -32.19 37.96
N PRO A 870 -44.94 -32.05 38.27
CA PRO A 870 -45.84 -33.19 38.52
C PRO A 870 -45.84 -34.21 37.37
N GLU A 871 -45.98 -35.50 37.71
CA GLU A 871 -45.96 -36.58 36.74
C GLU A 871 -47.09 -36.43 35.69
N ALA A 872 -46.72 -36.44 34.42
CA ALA A 872 -47.67 -36.28 33.32
C ALA A 872 -48.37 -37.62 32.98
N PRO A 873 -49.67 -37.61 32.62
CA PRO A 873 -50.39 -38.83 32.29
C PRO A 873 -49.80 -39.53 31.07
N LYS A 874 -49.59 -40.86 31.16
CA LYS A 874 -49.05 -41.69 30.04
C LYS A 874 -49.80 -41.46 28.73
N ARG A 875 -51.14 -41.33 28.78
CA ARG A 875 -51.99 -40.93 27.65
C ARG A 875 -52.82 -39.70 28.03
N ALA A 876 -52.76 -38.65 27.23
CA ALA A 876 -53.52 -37.43 27.49
C ALA A 876 -55.03 -37.71 27.34
N PRO A 877 -55.86 -37.52 28.39
CA PRO A 877 -57.31 -37.70 28.28
C PRO A 877 -57.96 -36.68 27.35
N ARG A 878 -59.16 -36.97 26.85
CA ARG A 878 -59.91 -36.05 25.98
C ARG A 878 -60.14 -34.72 26.72
N GLY A 879 -59.81 -33.60 26.07
CA GLY A 879 -59.90 -32.26 26.67
C GLY A 879 -58.70 -31.83 27.50
N HIS A 880 -57.67 -32.68 27.70
CA HIS A 880 -56.52 -32.35 28.54
C HIS A 880 -55.74 -31.12 28.05
N TYR A 881 -55.36 -31.12 26.77
CA TYR A 881 -54.64 -29.98 26.18
C TYR A 881 -55.51 -28.73 26.08
N ASP A 882 -56.82 -28.89 25.85
CA ASP A 882 -57.76 -27.75 25.82
C ASP A 882 -57.83 -27.05 27.18
N LYS A 883 -57.78 -27.81 28.29
CA LYS A 883 -57.70 -27.26 29.65
C LYS A 883 -56.36 -26.55 29.92
N MET A 884 -55.26 -27.07 29.39
CA MET A 884 -53.95 -26.45 29.54
C MET A 884 -53.88 -25.12 28.78
N VAL A 885 -54.41 -25.06 27.55
CA VAL A 885 -54.51 -23.80 26.78
C VAL A 885 -55.29 -22.76 27.58
N ALA A 886 -56.48 -23.13 28.09
CA ALA A 886 -57.29 -22.22 28.91
C ALA A 886 -56.57 -21.74 30.18
N MET A 887 -55.71 -22.57 30.77
CA MET A 887 -54.87 -22.18 31.92
C MET A 887 -53.83 -21.14 31.52
N PHE A 888 -53.12 -21.35 30.41
CA PHE A 888 -52.13 -20.39 29.92
C PHE A 888 -52.79 -19.05 29.58
N GLU A 889 -53.93 -19.07 28.87
CA GLU A 889 -54.71 -17.86 28.55
C GLU A 889 -55.17 -17.13 29.81
N ALA A 890 -55.70 -17.85 30.81
CA ALA A 890 -56.12 -17.26 32.08
C ALA A 890 -54.97 -16.65 32.89
N ASP A 891 -53.76 -17.18 32.73
CA ASP A 891 -52.55 -16.69 33.39
C ASP A 891 -51.80 -15.64 32.54
N GLY A 892 -52.37 -15.19 31.41
CA GLY A 892 -51.81 -14.13 30.55
C GLY A 892 -50.72 -14.58 29.57
N ILE A 893 -50.55 -15.90 29.36
CA ILE A 893 -49.57 -16.47 28.43
C ILE A 893 -50.26 -16.82 27.11
N GLU A 894 -50.21 -15.90 26.16
CA GLU A 894 -50.88 -16.03 24.88
C GLU A 894 -50.09 -16.87 23.84
N GLY A 895 -50.79 -17.31 22.79
CA GLY A 895 -50.19 -17.96 21.62
C GLY A 895 -49.74 -19.41 21.84
N ILE A 896 -50.21 -20.10 22.88
CA ILE A 896 -49.99 -21.55 23.07
C ILE A 896 -51.17 -22.32 22.48
N THR A 897 -50.93 -23.18 21.49
CA THR A 897 -51.99 -24.00 20.89
C THR A 897 -52.00 -25.43 21.43
N LYS A 898 -53.15 -26.10 21.24
CA LYS A 898 -53.27 -27.54 21.48
C LYS A 898 -52.22 -28.35 20.71
N GLN A 899 -51.88 -27.92 19.51
CA GLN A 899 -50.91 -28.62 18.66
C GLN A 899 -49.50 -28.51 19.24
N ASP A 900 -49.13 -27.38 19.82
CA ASP A 900 -47.81 -27.18 20.45
C ASP A 900 -47.62 -28.11 21.64
N LEU A 901 -48.65 -28.24 22.49
CA LEU A 901 -48.66 -29.15 23.63
C LEU A 901 -48.60 -30.62 23.19
N ALA A 902 -49.36 -30.99 22.15
CA ALA A 902 -49.33 -32.34 21.60
C ALA A 902 -47.96 -32.69 21.01
N ASN A 903 -47.34 -31.75 20.29
CA ASN A 903 -46.02 -31.91 19.68
C ASN A 903 -44.90 -32.00 20.74
N SER A 904 -45.07 -31.37 21.90
CA SER A 904 -44.04 -31.28 22.94
C SER A 904 -43.79 -32.58 23.69
N LYS A 905 -44.80 -33.46 23.81
CA LYS A 905 -44.73 -34.67 24.64
C LYS A 905 -43.62 -35.66 24.25
N GLY A 906 -43.30 -35.76 22.96
CA GLY A 906 -42.32 -36.71 22.42
C GLY A 906 -40.98 -36.10 21.99
N ARG A 907 -40.77 -34.80 22.22
CA ARG A 907 -39.58 -34.08 21.77
C ARG A 907 -38.51 -34.05 22.85
N LYS A 908 -37.24 -34.03 22.44
CA LYS A 908 -36.09 -33.94 23.34
C LYS A 908 -36.19 -32.67 24.21
N LEU A 909 -36.24 -32.85 25.52
CA LEU A 909 -36.07 -31.78 26.49
C LEU A 909 -34.57 -31.54 26.73
N LEU A 910 -34.17 -30.28 26.84
CA LEU A 910 -32.83 -29.93 27.28
C LEU A 910 -32.79 -29.92 28.82
N GLU A 911 -31.86 -30.67 29.40
CA GLU A 911 -31.64 -30.72 30.85
C GLU A 911 -30.29 -30.07 31.16
N SER A 912 -30.30 -29.07 32.05
CA SER A 912 -29.13 -28.32 32.53
C SER A 912 -28.30 -27.68 31.41
N LYS A 913 -28.96 -27.05 30.44
CA LYS A 913 -28.30 -26.47 29.24
C LYS A 913 -28.69 -25.03 28.92
N LEU A 914 -29.82 -24.54 29.41
CA LEU A 914 -30.26 -23.20 29.04
C LEU A 914 -29.39 -22.15 29.77
N PRO A 915 -29.02 -21.03 29.12
CA PRO A 915 -28.58 -19.85 29.84
C PRO A 915 -29.79 -19.15 30.46
N VAL A 916 -29.55 -18.25 31.42
CA VAL A 916 -30.58 -17.29 31.85
C VAL A 916 -30.39 -15.96 31.12
N THR A 917 -31.48 -15.36 30.67
CA THR A 917 -31.50 -14.03 30.05
C THR A 917 -32.67 -13.22 30.60
N PRO A 918 -32.63 -11.87 30.52
CA PRO A 918 -33.73 -11.02 30.97
C PRO A 918 -35.09 -11.36 30.32
N ARG A 919 -35.09 -11.77 29.05
CA ARG A 919 -36.30 -12.12 28.30
C ARG A 919 -36.99 -13.39 28.80
N MET A 920 -36.25 -14.28 29.46
CA MET A 920 -36.82 -15.51 30.03
C MET A 920 -37.53 -15.25 31.37
N LEU A 921 -37.19 -14.16 32.07
CA LEU A 921 -37.62 -13.91 33.46
C LEU A 921 -39.14 -13.83 33.65
N PRO A 922 -39.94 -13.19 32.76
CA PRO A 922 -41.40 -13.15 32.93
C PRO A 922 -42.00 -14.57 32.97
N LEU A 923 -41.63 -15.42 32.00
CA LEU A 923 -42.15 -16.78 31.90
C LEU A 923 -41.57 -17.70 32.98
N LEU A 924 -40.32 -17.49 33.38
CA LEU A 924 -39.68 -18.21 34.48
C LEU A 924 -40.33 -17.89 35.82
N SER A 925 -40.63 -16.61 36.08
CA SER A 925 -41.36 -16.16 37.26
C SER A 925 -42.74 -16.79 37.34
N TRP A 926 -43.48 -16.81 36.24
CA TRP A 926 -44.75 -17.54 36.18
C TRP A 926 -44.56 -19.03 36.51
N LEU A 927 -43.58 -19.69 35.88
CA LEU A 927 -43.36 -21.13 36.03
C LEU A 927 -43.06 -21.52 37.48
N VAL A 928 -42.17 -20.79 38.15
CA VAL A 928 -41.78 -21.06 39.54
C VAL A 928 -42.93 -20.75 40.52
N ARG A 929 -43.72 -19.70 40.27
CA ARG A 929 -44.90 -19.39 41.10
C ARG A 929 -46.00 -20.44 40.94
N LYS A 930 -46.23 -20.91 39.70
CA LYS A 930 -47.24 -21.93 39.40
C LYS A 930 -46.82 -23.32 39.89
N TYR A 931 -45.54 -23.62 39.79
CA TYR A 931 -44.94 -24.90 40.16
C TYR A 931 -43.75 -24.69 41.11
N PRO A 932 -43.99 -24.49 42.42
CA PRO A 932 -42.92 -24.23 43.39
C PRO A 932 -41.88 -25.35 43.55
N MET A 933 -42.19 -26.53 43.01
CA MET A 933 -41.35 -27.73 42.96
C MET A 933 -40.35 -27.77 41.78
N VAL A 934 -40.36 -26.76 40.91
CA VAL A 934 -39.43 -26.68 39.77
C VAL A 934 -37.99 -26.65 40.25
N ASP A 935 -37.17 -27.51 39.67
CA ASP A 935 -35.73 -27.58 39.94
C ASP A 935 -34.95 -26.79 38.88
N MET A 936 -34.45 -25.63 39.28
CA MET A 936 -33.65 -24.73 38.45
C MET A 936 -32.37 -25.38 37.92
N THR A 937 -31.79 -26.33 38.66
CA THR A 937 -30.57 -27.05 38.25
C THR A 937 -30.80 -27.96 37.04
N LEU A 938 -32.06 -28.37 36.81
CA LEU A 938 -32.46 -29.16 35.65
C LEU A 938 -32.77 -28.29 34.42
N ILE A 939 -32.94 -26.98 34.60
CA ILE A 939 -33.24 -26.02 33.52
C ILE A 939 -31.93 -25.41 33.01
N PHE A 940 -31.21 -24.74 33.91
CA PHE A 940 -30.09 -23.87 33.56
C PHE A 940 -28.77 -24.64 33.57
N HIS A 941 -27.82 -24.18 32.76
CA HIS A 941 -26.45 -24.67 32.80
C HIS A 941 -25.90 -24.51 34.23
N PRO A 942 -25.09 -25.45 34.77
CA PRO A 942 -24.65 -25.40 36.17
C PRO A 942 -24.00 -24.07 36.59
N ILE A 943 -23.28 -23.40 35.68
CA ILE A 943 -22.63 -22.10 35.92
C ILE A 943 -23.64 -20.93 35.99
N GLU A 944 -24.82 -21.10 35.40
CA GLU A 944 -25.86 -20.05 35.28
C GLU A 944 -26.94 -20.16 36.36
N VAL A 945 -26.92 -21.21 37.19
CA VAL A 945 -27.99 -21.44 38.18
C VAL A 945 -28.06 -20.30 39.19
N ASP A 946 -26.91 -19.90 39.76
CA ASP A 946 -26.86 -18.83 40.76
C ASP A 946 -27.28 -17.48 40.17
N GLU A 947 -26.81 -17.17 38.95
CA GLU A 947 -27.25 -15.99 38.21
C GLU A 947 -28.77 -16.02 37.96
N ALA A 948 -29.31 -17.18 37.59
CA ALA A 948 -30.74 -17.33 37.32
C ALA A 948 -31.60 -17.12 38.55
N VAL A 949 -31.15 -17.61 39.71
CA VAL A 949 -31.84 -17.38 40.99
C VAL A 949 -31.82 -15.90 41.34
N LEU A 950 -30.66 -15.24 41.27
CA LEU A 950 -30.51 -13.82 41.57
C LEU A 950 -31.38 -12.95 40.65
N MET A 951 -31.28 -13.15 39.34
CA MET A 951 -32.08 -12.40 38.36
C MET A 951 -33.59 -12.61 38.58
N LEU A 952 -34.01 -13.83 38.94
CA LEU A 952 -35.41 -14.14 39.22
C LEU A 952 -35.89 -13.47 40.51
N GLU A 953 -35.09 -13.47 41.57
CA GLU A 953 -35.40 -12.80 42.84
C GLU A 953 -35.55 -11.29 42.66
N ASP A 954 -34.61 -10.67 41.94
CA ASP A 954 -34.64 -9.23 41.66
C ASP A 954 -35.85 -8.88 40.79
N TYR A 955 -36.09 -9.64 39.71
CA TYR A 955 -37.29 -9.48 38.89
C TYR A 955 -38.57 -9.61 39.70
N ASN A 956 -38.66 -10.62 40.56
CA ASN A 956 -39.82 -10.83 41.42
C ASN A 956 -40.02 -9.70 42.42
N ARG A 957 -38.96 -9.08 42.93
CA ARG A 957 -39.00 -7.95 43.87
C ARG A 957 -39.49 -6.67 43.21
N GLU A 958 -39.10 -6.43 41.96
CA GLU A 958 -39.52 -5.25 41.19
C GLU A 958 -40.94 -5.39 40.61
N HIS A 959 -41.37 -6.63 40.36
CA HIS A 959 -42.63 -6.94 39.70
C HIS A 959 -43.66 -7.61 40.62
N THR A 960 -43.48 -7.49 41.95
CA THR A 960 -44.33 -8.18 42.95
C THR A 960 -45.78 -7.67 42.98
N GLU A 961 -46.08 -6.50 42.40
CA GLU A 961 -47.44 -5.89 42.44
C GLU A 961 -48.20 -5.84 41.10
N LYS A 962 -47.64 -6.30 39.97
CA LYS A 962 -48.32 -6.23 38.66
C LYS A 962 -48.69 -7.59 38.06
N LEU A 963 -49.38 -8.42 38.83
CA LEU A 963 -50.15 -9.54 38.27
C LEU A 963 -51.45 -9.72 39.07
N VAL A 964 -52.36 -8.74 39.01
CA VAL A 964 -53.81 -8.97 39.17
C VAL A 964 -54.60 -7.91 38.39
N ALA A 965 -55.07 -8.27 37.20
CA ALA A 965 -56.47 -8.13 36.76
C ALA A 965 -56.62 -8.78 35.37
#